data_AF-A0A833YQW3-F1
#
_entry.id   AF-A0A833YQW3-F1
#
_cell.length_a   1.000
_cell.length_b   1.000
_cell.length_c   1.000
_cell.angle_alpha   90.00
_cell.angle_beta   90.00
_cell.angle_gamma   90.00
#
_symmetry.space_group_name_H-M   'P 1'
#
loop_
_entity.id
_entity.type
_entity.pdbx_description
1 polymer ?
#
loop_
_entity_poly.entity_id
_entity_poly.type
_entity_poly.pdbx_seq_one_letter_code
_entity_poly.pdbx_strand_id
1 'polypeptide(L)'
;MDVIGVGGIDFEDNIARFSSRGMTTWELPGGYGRVKPDIVTYGAGVRGSGMKGGCRALSGTSVASPVVAGAVTLLVSTVQKRELVNPASMKQALIASARRLPGVNMFEQGHGKLDLLRAYQILNSYKPQASLSPSYIDLTECPYMWPYCSQPIYYGGMPTIVNVTILNGMGVTGRIVDKPEWQPYLPQNGDNIEVAFSYSSVLWPWSGYLAISISVTKKAASWEGIAQGHVMITVASPAEAESKNGAEQTSTVKLPIKVKIIPAPPRSKRILWDQYHNLRYPPGYFPRDNLRMKNDPLDWNGDHIHTNFRDMYQHLRSMGYFVEVLGSPFTCFDANQYGTLLMVDSEEEYFPEEVAKLRRDVDNGLSLIIFSDWYNTSVMRKVKFYDENTRQWWMPDTGGANIPALNELLSVWNMAFSDGLYEGDFTLASHDMYYASGCSIAKFPEDGMVITQTFKDQGLEVLKQETAVVENVPILGLYQIPAEGGGRIVLYGDSNCLDDSHRQKDCFWLLDALLQYTSYGVTPPSLSHSGHRQRPPSGAGLATPERMEGNHLHRYSKVLEARLGGPEPRALPACPHLSWAKPQPLNETAPSNLWKHQKLLSIDLDKVVLPNFRSNRPQVRPLSPGESGAWDIPGGIMPGRYNQEVGQTIPVFAFLGAMVVLAFFVVQINKAKSRPKRRKPRVKRPQLMQQVHPPKTPSV
;
A
#
# COMPACT_ATOMS: atom_id res chain seq x y z
N MET A 1 -2.14 -10.57 -15.41
CA MET A 1 -3.13 -9.46 -15.39
C MET A 1 -4.49 -9.84 -15.95
N ASP A 2 -4.60 -11.03 -16.53
CA ASP A 2 -5.81 -11.59 -17.14
C ASP A 2 -6.86 -12.04 -16.11
N VAL A 3 -6.50 -12.04 -14.82
CA VAL A 3 -7.43 -12.28 -13.71
C VAL A 3 -8.37 -11.08 -13.55
N ILE A 4 -9.63 -11.36 -13.21
CA ILE A 4 -10.62 -10.38 -12.75
C ILE A 4 -10.42 -10.19 -11.25
N GLY A 5 -9.85 -9.05 -10.85
CA GLY A 5 -9.71 -8.65 -9.45
C GLY A 5 -11.03 -8.06 -8.95
N VAL A 6 -11.50 -8.52 -7.80
CA VAL A 6 -12.81 -8.15 -7.25
C VAL A 6 -12.64 -7.60 -5.84
N GLY A 7 -12.99 -6.33 -5.66
CA GLY A 7 -13.09 -5.72 -4.33
C GLY A 7 -14.46 -5.96 -3.68
N GLY A 8 -14.52 -5.80 -2.37
CA GLY A 8 -15.73 -6.01 -1.57
C GLY A 8 -16.41 -4.70 -1.18
N ILE A 9 -17.74 -4.65 -1.30
CA ILE A 9 -18.59 -3.58 -0.75
C ILE A 9 -19.63 -4.13 0.24
N ASP A 10 -20.17 -3.24 1.07
CA ASP A 10 -21.35 -3.50 1.89
C ASP A 10 -22.66 -3.27 1.10
N PHE A 11 -23.80 -3.42 1.77
CA PHE A 11 -25.12 -3.28 1.13
C PHE A 11 -25.51 -1.81 0.90
N GLU A 12 -24.80 -0.89 1.53
CA GLU A 12 -24.90 0.57 1.41
C GLU A 12 -23.99 1.12 0.30
N ASP A 13 -23.32 0.25 -0.46
CA ASP A 13 -22.38 0.59 -1.54
C ASP A 13 -21.09 1.30 -1.06
N ASN A 14 -20.69 1.12 0.20
CA ASN A 14 -19.38 1.55 0.70
C ASN A 14 -18.31 0.48 0.47
N ILE A 15 -17.08 0.91 0.21
CA ILE A 15 -15.92 0.01 0.15
C ILE A 15 -15.72 -0.65 1.53
N ALA A 16 -15.68 -1.98 1.55
CA ALA A 16 -15.47 -2.73 2.77
C ALA A 16 -14.04 -2.51 3.28
N ARG A 17 -13.88 -2.36 4.61
CA ARG A 17 -12.57 -2.07 5.23
C ARG A 17 -11.48 -3.12 4.92
N PHE A 18 -11.88 -4.38 4.76
CA PHE A 18 -10.96 -5.49 4.42
C PHE A 18 -10.65 -5.58 2.92
N SER A 19 -11.33 -4.81 2.07
CA SER A 19 -11.12 -4.88 0.62
C SER A 19 -9.72 -4.36 0.30
N SER A 20 -8.91 -5.22 -0.31
CA SER A 20 -7.61 -4.82 -0.84
C SER A 20 -7.79 -3.70 -1.88
N ARG A 21 -6.84 -2.77 -1.87
CA ARG A 21 -6.79 -1.61 -2.75
C ARG A 21 -5.56 -1.75 -3.64
N GLY A 22 -5.65 -1.27 -4.87
CA GLY A 22 -4.47 -1.11 -5.72
C GLY A 22 -3.71 0.18 -5.36
N MET A 23 -2.78 0.61 -6.22
CA MET A 23 -2.43 0.02 -7.52
C MET A 23 -1.61 -1.28 -7.42
N THR A 24 -1.46 -2.01 -8.53
CA THR A 24 -0.48 -3.10 -8.56
C THR A 24 0.93 -2.55 -8.48
N THR A 25 1.81 -3.18 -7.71
CA THR A 25 3.24 -2.83 -7.64
C THR A 25 4.08 -3.54 -8.71
N TRP A 26 3.43 -4.17 -9.71
CA TRP A 26 4.07 -5.05 -10.69
C TRP A 26 5.06 -4.35 -11.61
N GLU A 27 4.85 -3.06 -11.81
CA GLU A 27 5.63 -2.23 -12.72
C GLU A 27 6.79 -1.53 -12.02
N LEU A 28 6.84 -1.57 -10.68
CA LEU A 28 7.93 -0.97 -9.92
C LEU A 28 9.26 -1.70 -10.20
N PRO A 29 10.39 -0.96 -10.25
CA PRO A 29 10.50 0.49 -10.09
C PRO A 29 10.32 1.29 -11.40
N GLY A 30 10.21 0.63 -12.56
CA GLY A 30 10.21 1.29 -13.88
C GLY A 30 8.86 1.84 -14.36
N GLY A 31 7.79 1.64 -13.61
CA GLY A 31 6.47 2.20 -13.85
C GLY A 31 5.80 2.57 -12.54
N TYR A 32 4.49 2.79 -12.56
CA TYR A 32 3.75 3.30 -11.40
C TYR A 32 2.80 2.26 -10.81
N GLY A 33 2.08 1.53 -11.67
CA GLY A 33 1.15 0.50 -11.27
C GLY A 33 -0.14 0.51 -12.07
N ARG A 34 -0.78 -0.65 -12.22
CA ARG A 34 -2.05 -0.80 -12.97
C ARG A 34 -3.27 -0.83 -12.04
N VAL A 35 -4.41 -0.43 -12.60
CA VAL A 35 -5.69 -0.38 -11.89
C VAL A 35 -6.11 -1.78 -11.44
N LYS A 36 -6.23 -1.94 -10.13
CA LYS A 36 -6.86 -3.08 -9.43
C LYS A 36 -7.55 -2.57 -8.16
N PRO A 37 -8.65 -3.18 -7.70
CA PRO A 37 -9.41 -4.26 -8.36
C PRO A 37 -9.99 -3.81 -9.72
N ASP A 38 -10.50 -4.73 -10.55
CA ASP A 38 -11.13 -4.34 -11.83
C ASP A 38 -12.56 -3.83 -11.58
N ILE A 39 -13.29 -4.46 -10.66
CA ILE A 39 -14.66 -4.12 -10.27
C ILE A 39 -14.87 -4.41 -8.77
N VAL A 40 -16.00 -3.97 -8.22
CA VAL A 40 -16.44 -4.31 -6.86
C VAL A 40 -17.81 -4.98 -6.86
N THR A 41 -18.07 -5.81 -5.85
CA THR A 41 -19.39 -6.40 -5.59
C THR A 41 -19.58 -6.67 -4.10
N TYR A 42 -20.80 -7.06 -3.72
CA TYR A 42 -21.15 -7.36 -2.34
C TYR A 42 -20.21 -8.43 -1.75
N GLY A 43 -19.52 -8.05 -0.69
CA GLY A 43 -18.56 -8.90 0.01
C GLY A 43 -18.64 -8.80 1.53
N ALA A 44 -19.41 -7.85 2.08
CA ALA A 44 -19.60 -7.71 3.52
C ALA A 44 -21.02 -8.14 3.93
N GLY A 45 -21.11 -8.98 4.96
CA GLY A 45 -22.39 -9.42 5.53
C GLY A 45 -23.26 -10.28 4.60
N VAL A 46 -22.67 -10.89 3.56
CA VAL A 46 -23.40 -11.70 2.59
C VAL A 46 -23.82 -13.01 3.23
N ARG A 47 -25.10 -13.39 3.11
CA ARG A 47 -25.61 -14.65 3.64
C ARG A 47 -25.19 -15.83 2.75
N GLY A 48 -24.46 -16.79 3.32
CA GLY A 48 -24.05 -18.04 2.69
C GLY A 48 -24.41 -19.27 3.53
N SER A 49 -24.13 -20.46 2.99
CA SER A 49 -24.41 -21.73 3.66
C SER A 49 -23.55 -21.94 4.91
N GLY A 50 -24.17 -22.35 6.01
CA GLY A 50 -23.47 -22.72 7.24
C GLY A 50 -23.07 -24.19 7.28
N MET A 51 -21.90 -24.50 7.86
CA MET A 51 -21.39 -25.89 7.98
C MET A 51 -22.34 -26.83 8.75
N LYS A 52 -23.17 -26.29 9.65
CA LYS A 52 -24.12 -27.05 10.47
C LYS A 52 -25.57 -26.90 9.98
N GLY A 53 -25.75 -26.52 8.70
CA GLY A 53 -27.04 -26.10 8.15
C GLY A 53 -27.36 -24.63 8.42
N GLY A 54 -28.42 -24.14 7.77
CA GLY A 54 -28.86 -22.73 7.88
C GLY A 54 -27.98 -21.73 7.11
N CYS A 55 -28.27 -20.44 7.30
CA CYS A 55 -27.54 -19.33 6.67
C CYS A 55 -26.62 -18.63 7.69
N ARG A 56 -25.40 -18.29 7.29
CA ARG A 56 -24.44 -17.48 8.05
C ARG A 56 -24.03 -16.24 7.26
N ALA A 57 -23.86 -15.10 7.93
CA ALA A 57 -23.27 -13.92 7.33
C ALA A 57 -21.74 -14.07 7.20
N LEU A 58 -21.21 -13.84 6.01
CA LEU A 58 -19.81 -13.95 5.65
C LEU A 58 -19.31 -12.58 5.16
N SER A 59 -18.06 -12.26 5.49
CA SER A 59 -17.39 -11.05 5.05
C SER A 59 -16.01 -11.40 4.52
N GLY A 60 -15.66 -10.88 3.34
CA GLY A 60 -14.36 -11.05 2.72
C GLY A 60 -14.41 -10.85 1.20
N THR A 61 -13.29 -10.49 0.60
CA THR A 61 -13.15 -10.53 -0.87
C THR A 61 -13.26 -11.97 -1.38
N SER A 62 -12.95 -12.97 -0.56
CA SER A 62 -13.27 -14.39 -0.76
C SER A 62 -14.76 -14.68 -0.91
N VAL A 63 -15.64 -13.76 -0.49
CA VAL A 63 -17.09 -13.84 -0.69
C VAL A 63 -17.51 -13.08 -1.96
N ALA A 64 -16.88 -11.94 -2.24
CA ALA A 64 -17.13 -11.16 -3.45
C ALA A 64 -16.72 -11.91 -4.74
N SER A 65 -15.59 -12.61 -4.71
CA SER A 65 -15.07 -13.39 -5.85
C SER A 65 -16.05 -14.46 -6.39
N PRO A 66 -16.61 -15.38 -5.58
CA PRO A 66 -17.58 -16.36 -6.07
C PRO A 66 -18.89 -15.73 -6.56
N VAL A 67 -19.30 -14.56 -6.05
CA VAL A 67 -20.45 -13.81 -6.61
C VAL A 67 -20.18 -13.42 -8.06
N VAL A 68 -18.98 -12.91 -8.36
CA VAL A 68 -18.58 -12.60 -9.75
C VAL A 68 -18.46 -13.86 -10.60
N ALA A 69 -17.94 -14.96 -10.05
CA ALA A 69 -17.87 -16.24 -10.78
C ALA A 69 -19.28 -16.74 -11.18
N GLY A 70 -20.26 -16.64 -10.27
CA GLY A 70 -21.66 -16.94 -10.57
C GLY A 70 -22.26 -16.01 -11.62
N ALA A 71 -21.97 -14.71 -11.54
CA ALA A 71 -22.36 -13.72 -12.54
C ALA A 71 -21.80 -14.06 -13.94
N VAL A 72 -20.50 -14.36 -14.04
CA VAL A 72 -19.85 -14.80 -15.29
C VAL A 72 -20.51 -16.07 -15.83
N THR A 73 -20.85 -17.02 -14.96
CA THR A 73 -21.52 -18.26 -15.36
C THR A 73 -22.87 -17.99 -16.01
N LEU A 74 -23.69 -17.11 -15.41
CA LEU A 74 -24.99 -16.70 -15.95
C LEU A 74 -24.86 -15.92 -17.27
N LEU A 75 -23.85 -15.06 -17.39
CA LEU A 75 -23.57 -14.33 -18.63
C LEU A 75 -23.22 -15.31 -19.75
N VAL A 76 -22.28 -16.23 -19.51
CA VAL A 76 -21.86 -17.22 -20.52
C VAL A 76 -23.02 -18.15 -20.91
N SER A 77 -23.92 -18.49 -19.98
CA SER A 77 -25.07 -19.36 -20.30
C SER A 77 -26.17 -18.69 -21.13
N THR A 78 -26.18 -17.36 -21.23
CA THR A 78 -27.26 -16.60 -21.88
C THR A 78 -26.85 -15.95 -23.21
N VAL A 79 -25.55 -15.83 -23.47
CA VAL A 79 -25.03 -15.25 -24.72
C VAL A 79 -25.18 -16.26 -25.86
N GLN A 80 -25.89 -15.87 -26.93
CA GLN A 80 -26.13 -16.74 -28.09
C GLN A 80 -24.85 -17.01 -28.91
N LYS A 81 -24.00 -15.98 -29.07
CA LYS A 81 -22.73 -16.05 -29.81
C LYS A 81 -21.55 -16.38 -28.89
N ARG A 82 -21.62 -17.54 -28.24
CA ARG A 82 -20.65 -17.94 -27.21
C ARG A 82 -19.24 -18.10 -27.77
N GLU A 83 -19.11 -18.41 -29.06
CA GLU A 83 -17.86 -18.51 -29.80
C GLU A 83 -17.05 -17.20 -29.81
N LEU A 84 -17.72 -16.04 -29.72
CA LEU A 84 -17.06 -14.72 -29.68
C LEU A 84 -16.68 -14.29 -28.24
N VAL A 85 -17.03 -15.09 -27.23
CA VAL A 85 -16.79 -14.78 -25.82
C VAL A 85 -15.55 -15.50 -25.32
N ASN A 86 -14.59 -14.73 -24.83
CA ASN A 86 -13.34 -15.17 -24.26
C ASN A 86 -13.05 -14.42 -22.94
N PRO A 87 -12.00 -14.78 -22.18
CA PRO A 87 -11.68 -14.11 -20.93
C PRO A 87 -11.52 -12.58 -21.05
N ALA A 88 -10.92 -12.08 -22.14
CA ALA A 88 -10.81 -10.65 -22.37
C ALA A 88 -12.17 -10.00 -22.62
N SER A 89 -13.01 -10.54 -23.51
CA SER A 89 -14.31 -9.94 -23.82
C SER A 89 -15.26 -9.96 -22.63
N MET A 90 -15.21 -11.02 -21.80
CA MET A 90 -15.92 -11.07 -20.52
C MET A 90 -15.43 -9.95 -19.59
N LYS A 91 -14.10 -9.81 -19.42
CA LYS A 91 -13.52 -8.75 -18.59
C LYS A 91 -13.86 -7.35 -19.10
N GLN A 92 -13.81 -7.14 -20.42
CA GLN A 92 -14.21 -5.90 -21.07
C GLN A 92 -15.67 -5.56 -20.79
N ALA A 93 -16.58 -6.53 -20.89
CA ALA A 93 -18.00 -6.32 -20.63
C ALA A 93 -18.27 -5.95 -19.18
N LEU A 94 -17.64 -6.64 -18.22
CA LEU A 94 -17.78 -6.34 -16.79
C LEU A 94 -17.25 -4.95 -16.43
N ILE A 95 -16.09 -4.58 -16.99
CA ILE A 95 -15.48 -3.26 -16.78
C ILE A 95 -16.33 -2.14 -17.40
N ALA A 96 -16.74 -2.32 -18.65
CA ALA A 96 -17.50 -1.30 -19.38
C ALA A 96 -18.93 -1.11 -18.81
N SER A 97 -19.52 -2.17 -18.25
CA SER A 97 -20.85 -2.11 -17.64
C SER A 97 -20.87 -1.55 -16.22
N ALA A 98 -19.74 -1.62 -15.52
CA ALA A 98 -19.66 -1.28 -14.10
C ALA A 98 -20.19 0.13 -13.78
N ARG A 99 -20.85 0.24 -12.62
CA ARG A 99 -21.41 1.50 -12.12
C ARG A 99 -20.49 2.09 -11.06
N ARG A 100 -19.88 3.24 -11.37
CA ARG A 100 -19.02 3.94 -10.43
C ARG A 100 -19.75 4.29 -9.13
N LEU A 101 -19.04 4.11 -8.03
CA LEU A 101 -19.39 4.56 -6.70
C LEU A 101 -18.93 6.02 -6.54
N PRO A 102 -19.78 6.91 -5.99
CA PRO A 102 -19.41 8.30 -5.77
C PRO A 102 -18.33 8.40 -4.68
N GLY A 103 -17.40 9.33 -4.84
CA GLY A 103 -16.39 9.64 -3.82
C GLY A 103 -15.27 8.62 -3.65
N VAL A 104 -15.20 7.57 -4.47
CA VAL A 104 -14.20 6.50 -4.38
C VAL A 104 -13.23 6.56 -5.57
N ASN A 105 -11.94 6.32 -5.37
CA ASN A 105 -10.95 6.36 -6.46
C ASN A 105 -10.87 5.02 -7.23
N MET A 106 -10.32 5.04 -8.45
CA MET A 106 -10.24 3.85 -9.31
C MET A 106 -9.41 2.70 -8.72
N PHE A 107 -8.46 2.96 -7.82
CA PHE A 107 -7.66 1.92 -7.18
C PHE A 107 -8.37 1.27 -5.98
N GLU A 108 -9.50 1.82 -5.54
CA GLU A 108 -10.36 1.20 -4.52
C GLU A 108 -11.56 0.49 -5.14
N GLN A 109 -12.19 1.10 -6.15
CA GLN A 109 -13.41 0.55 -6.78
C GLN A 109 -13.20 -0.09 -8.16
N GLY A 110 -12.02 0.05 -8.76
CA GLY A 110 -11.81 -0.27 -10.18
C GLY A 110 -12.69 0.60 -11.08
N HIS A 111 -13.46 -0.07 -11.92
CA HIS A 111 -14.45 0.57 -12.80
C HIS A 111 -15.82 0.73 -12.13
N GLY A 112 -15.99 0.21 -10.91
CA GLY A 112 -17.17 0.36 -10.09
C GLY A 112 -17.88 -0.96 -9.80
N LYS A 113 -19.11 -0.84 -9.31
CA LYS A 113 -19.96 -1.96 -8.92
C LYS A 113 -20.42 -2.77 -10.13
N LEU A 114 -20.38 -4.10 -10.00
CA LEU A 114 -20.91 -5.05 -10.98
C LEU A 114 -22.35 -4.70 -11.40
N ASP A 115 -22.57 -4.56 -12.72
CA ASP A 115 -23.90 -4.47 -13.34
C ASP A 115 -24.08 -5.64 -14.32
N LEU A 116 -24.81 -6.66 -13.86
CA LEU A 116 -25.03 -7.91 -14.59
C LEU A 116 -25.91 -7.72 -15.84
N LEU A 117 -26.94 -6.89 -15.74
CA LEU A 117 -27.90 -6.68 -16.83
C LEU A 117 -27.23 -5.93 -17.98
N ARG A 118 -26.47 -4.89 -17.66
CA ARG A 118 -25.72 -4.14 -18.67
C ARG A 118 -24.57 -4.96 -19.26
N ALA A 119 -23.89 -5.79 -18.46
CA ALA A 119 -22.88 -6.73 -18.98
C ALA A 119 -23.48 -7.71 -19.99
N TYR A 120 -24.67 -8.26 -19.71
CA TYR A 120 -25.40 -9.12 -20.63
C TYR A 120 -25.71 -8.42 -21.96
N GLN A 121 -26.19 -7.17 -21.92
CA GLN A 121 -26.49 -6.39 -23.13
C GLN A 121 -25.25 -6.14 -24.00
N ILE A 122 -24.12 -5.82 -23.36
CA ILE A 122 -22.83 -5.66 -24.03
C ILE A 122 -22.43 -6.98 -24.71
N LEU A 123 -22.45 -8.10 -23.97
CA LEU A 123 -22.04 -9.40 -24.50
C LEU A 123 -22.94 -9.89 -25.63
N ASN A 124 -24.25 -9.66 -25.55
CA ASN A 124 -25.20 -10.08 -26.58
C ASN A 124 -24.98 -9.36 -27.93
N SER A 125 -24.39 -8.16 -27.91
CA SER A 125 -24.06 -7.38 -29.11
C SER A 125 -22.55 -7.18 -29.28
N TYR A 126 -21.74 -8.00 -28.61
CA TYR A 126 -20.30 -7.83 -28.56
C TYR A 126 -19.66 -8.05 -29.93
N LYS A 127 -18.76 -7.15 -30.27
CA LYS A 127 -17.85 -7.28 -31.41
C LYS A 127 -16.43 -7.42 -30.86
N PRO A 128 -15.69 -8.46 -31.26
CA PRO A 128 -14.29 -8.63 -30.86
C PRO A 128 -13.48 -7.37 -31.16
N GLN A 129 -12.81 -6.85 -30.13
CA GLN A 129 -12.09 -5.58 -30.21
C GLN A 129 -11.02 -5.45 -29.12
N ALA A 130 -10.08 -4.54 -29.33
CA ALA A 130 -9.17 -4.09 -28.28
C ALA A 130 -9.84 -3.02 -27.41
N SER A 131 -9.46 -2.94 -26.13
CA SER A 131 -9.90 -1.88 -25.23
C SER A 131 -8.81 -1.54 -24.21
N LEU A 132 -8.96 -0.38 -23.56
CA LEU A 132 -7.99 0.16 -22.61
C LEU A 132 -8.60 0.27 -21.21
N SER A 133 -7.79 0.00 -20.18
CA SER A 133 -8.16 0.16 -18.77
C SER A 133 -7.01 0.85 -18.00
N PRO A 134 -7.20 2.11 -17.54
CA PRO A 134 -8.39 2.95 -17.74
C PRO A 134 -8.58 3.35 -19.21
N SER A 135 -9.80 3.76 -19.57
CA SER A 135 -10.17 4.13 -20.95
C SER A 135 -9.85 5.58 -21.32
N TYR A 136 -9.42 6.39 -20.35
CA TYR A 136 -8.96 7.77 -20.51
C TYR A 136 -8.08 8.16 -19.31
N ILE A 137 -7.34 9.26 -19.45
CA ILE A 137 -6.50 9.84 -18.40
C ILE A 137 -6.94 11.30 -18.23
N ASP A 138 -7.59 11.63 -17.13
CA ASP A 138 -7.99 12.99 -16.78
C ASP A 138 -7.46 13.37 -15.39
N LEU A 139 -6.33 14.05 -15.36
CA LEU A 139 -5.67 14.49 -14.12
C LEU A 139 -6.41 15.67 -13.45
N THR A 140 -7.58 16.04 -13.94
CA THR A 140 -8.47 17.02 -13.31
C THR A 140 -9.68 16.39 -12.61
N GLU A 141 -9.88 15.07 -12.77
CA GLU A 141 -11.00 14.34 -12.17
C GLU A 141 -10.64 13.71 -10.83
N CYS A 142 -10.87 14.45 -9.73
CA CYS A 142 -10.78 13.90 -8.37
C CYS A 142 -12.16 13.56 -7.79
N PRO A 143 -12.30 12.49 -6.98
CA PRO A 143 -11.23 11.59 -6.52
C PRO A 143 -10.95 10.41 -7.47
N TYR A 144 -11.71 10.25 -8.56
CA TYR A 144 -11.64 9.03 -9.36
C TYR A 144 -10.23 8.71 -9.90
N MET A 145 -9.52 9.73 -10.40
CA MET A 145 -8.18 9.62 -10.97
C MET A 145 -7.05 9.82 -9.95
N TRP A 146 -7.34 9.73 -8.64
CA TRP A 146 -6.30 9.74 -7.62
C TRP A 146 -5.31 8.56 -7.83
N PRO A 147 -3.99 8.74 -7.66
CA PRO A 147 -3.31 9.94 -7.16
C PRO A 147 -2.95 10.96 -8.24
N TYR A 148 -3.16 10.64 -9.52
CA TYR A 148 -2.73 11.51 -10.61
C TYR A 148 -3.45 12.87 -10.63
N CYS A 149 -4.66 12.96 -10.08
CA CYS A 149 -5.40 14.22 -10.02
C CYS A 149 -5.06 15.12 -8.82
N SER A 150 -4.37 14.61 -7.79
CA SER A 150 -4.08 15.38 -6.55
C SER A 150 -2.91 16.35 -6.69
N GLN A 151 -2.18 16.28 -7.79
CA GLN A 151 -1.05 17.15 -8.07
C GLN A 151 -1.00 17.53 -9.56
N PRO A 152 -0.93 18.84 -9.90
CA PRO A 152 -0.66 19.27 -11.27
C PRO A 152 0.80 18.99 -11.65
N ILE A 153 1.06 18.87 -12.95
CA ILE A 153 2.41 18.67 -13.48
C ILE A 153 3.08 20.01 -13.82
N TYR A 154 4.41 20.03 -13.87
CA TYR A 154 5.20 21.22 -14.19
C TYR A 154 6.52 20.84 -14.88
N TYR A 155 7.17 21.83 -15.48
CA TYR A 155 8.47 21.62 -16.14
C TYR A 155 9.58 21.34 -15.12
N GLY A 156 10.45 20.38 -15.43
CA GLY A 156 11.58 19.98 -14.56
C GLY A 156 11.22 18.99 -13.45
N GLY A 157 9.97 18.55 -13.36
CA GLY A 157 9.56 17.43 -12.51
C GLY A 157 9.80 16.07 -13.16
N MET A 158 9.86 15.02 -12.34
CA MET A 158 9.78 13.63 -12.75
C MET A 158 8.51 13.40 -13.58
N PRO A 159 8.63 12.66 -14.70
CA PRO A 159 7.49 12.32 -15.54
C PRO A 159 6.39 11.60 -14.78
N THR A 160 5.14 12.01 -14.97
CA THR A 160 3.99 11.26 -14.43
C THR A 160 3.76 10.03 -15.30
N ILE A 161 3.94 8.84 -14.72
CA ILE A 161 3.77 7.57 -15.43
C ILE A 161 2.37 7.02 -15.16
N VAL A 162 1.61 6.74 -16.21
CA VAL A 162 0.31 6.05 -16.10
C VAL A 162 0.38 4.72 -16.83
N ASN A 163 0.20 3.61 -16.11
CA ASN A 163 0.17 2.28 -16.71
C ASN A 163 -1.26 1.87 -17.06
N VAL A 164 -1.48 1.64 -18.36
CA VAL A 164 -2.74 1.23 -18.96
C VAL A 164 -2.68 -0.25 -19.34
N THR A 165 -3.71 -1.00 -19.00
CA THR A 165 -3.88 -2.38 -19.47
C THR A 165 -4.56 -2.37 -20.83
N ILE A 166 -3.96 -3.03 -21.82
CA ILE A 166 -4.58 -3.30 -23.11
C ILE A 166 -5.29 -4.66 -22.99
N LEU A 167 -6.59 -4.71 -23.25
CA LEU A 167 -7.37 -5.95 -23.31
C LEU A 167 -7.64 -6.29 -24.77
N ASN A 168 -7.30 -7.50 -25.19
CA ASN A 168 -7.48 -7.99 -26.55
C ASN A 168 -8.64 -8.99 -26.60
N GLY A 169 -9.83 -8.54 -26.96
CA GLY A 169 -10.99 -9.43 -27.11
C GLY A 169 -11.07 -10.14 -28.47
N MET A 170 -10.12 -9.89 -29.39
CA MET A 170 -10.11 -10.47 -30.74
C MET A 170 -9.50 -11.88 -30.81
N GLY A 171 -8.63 -12.24 -29.86
CA GLY A 171 -7.97 -13.55 -29.85
C GLY A 171 -6.93 -13.69 -28.74
N VAL A 172 -6.42 -14.92 -28.54
CA VAL A 172 -5.44 -15.28 -27.48
C VAL A 172 -4.08 -14.59 -27.69
N THR A 173 -3.81 -14.13 -28.90
CA THR A 173 -2.59 -13.39 -29.20
C THR A 173 -2.97 -12.13 -29.93
N GLY A 174 -2.24 -11.06 -29.65
CA GLY A 174 -2.31 -9.83 -30.41
C GLY A 174 -0.93 -9.19 -30.49
N ARG A 175 -0.76 -8.28 -31.42
CA ARG A 175 0.43 -7.46 -31.55
C ARG A 175 0.05 -6.01 -31.75
N ILE A 176 0.86 -5.11 -31.23
CA ILE A 176 0.73 -3.69 -31.55
C ILE A 176 1.40 -3.49 -32.92
N VAL A 177 0.63 -3.06 -33.92
CA VAL A 177 1.07 -3.03 -35.33
C VAL A 177 2.17 -2.00 -35.55
N ASP A 178 1.94 -0.78 -35.07
CA ASP A 178 2.82 0.37 -35.18
C ASP A 178 3.13 0.95 -33.80
N LYS A 179 4.04 1.92 -33.72
CA LYS A 179 4.30 2.62 -32.46
C LYS A 179 3.06 3.44 -32.07
N PRO A 180 2.73 3.55 -30.76
CA PRO A 180 1.69 4.47 -30.30
C PRO A 180 1.93 5.89 -30.78
N GLU A 181 0.88 6.55 -31.26
CA GLU A 181 0.98 7.89 -31.84
C GLU A 181 0.44 8.94 -30.87
N TRP A 182 1.19 10.03 -30.68
CA TRP A 182 0.76 11.17 -29.88
C TRP A 182 0.11 12.25 -30.76
N GLN A 183 -1.17 12.54 -30.49
CA GLN A 183 -1.96 13.52 -31.22
C GLN A 183 -2.46 14.64 -30.29
N PRO A 184 -1.68 15.73 -30.12
CA PRO A 184 -2.08 16.86 -29.30
C PRO A 184 -3.16 17.73 -29.98
N TYR A 185 -4.15 18.20 -29.21
CA TYR A 185 -5.14 19.16 -29.71
C TYR A 185 -4.62 20.59 -29.56
N LEU A 186 -4.34 21.26 -30.69
CA LEU A 186 -3.81 22.62 -30.68
C LEU A 186 -4.77 23.64 -30.03
N PRO A 187 -6.10 23.60 -30.25
CA PRO A 187 -7.01 24.53 -29.59
C PRO A 187 -7.10 24.36 -28.06
N GLN A 188 -6.59 23.25 -27.52
CA GLN A 188 -6.55 22.96 -26.08
C GLN A 188 -5.10 22.81 -25.58
N ASN A 189 -4.15 23.51 -26.20
CA ASN A 189 -2.75 23.59 -25.76
C ASN A 189 -2.07 22.23 -25.58
N GLY A 190 -2.48 21.20 -26.33
CA GLY A 190 -1.91 19.85 -26.25
C GLY A 190 -0.42 19.81 -26.60
N ASP A 191 0.06 20.81 -27.31
CA ASP A 191 1.45 20.99 -27.65
C ASP A 191 2.32 21.41 -26.45
N ASN A 192 1.73 21.81 -25.32
CA ASN A 192 2.45 22.10 -24.08
C ASN A 192 2.94 20.83 -23.34
N ILE A 193 2.51 19.65 -23.78
CA ILE A 193 2.85 18.37 -23.16
C ILE A 193 3.56 17.46 -24.16
N GLU A 194 4.50 16.69 -23.63
CA GLU A 194 5.20 15.64 -24.35
C GLU A 194 4.97 14.30 -23.66
N VAL A 195 4.92 13.24 -24.45
CA VAL A 195 4.65 11.89 -23.98
C VAL A 195 5.69 10.93 -24.51
N ALA A 196 6.09 9.98 -23.69
CA ALA A 196 6.92 8.85 -24.07
C ALA A 196 6.20 7.54 -23.73
N PHE A 197 6.47 6.50 -24.51
CA PHE A 197 5.75 5.23 -24.41
C PHE A 197 6.69 4.07 -24.10
N SER A 198 6.25 3.18 -23.21
CA SER A 198 6.79 1.83 -23.04
C SER A 198 5.63 0.85 -23.10
N TYR A 199 5.73 -0.20 -23.91
CA TYR A 199 4.59 -1.06 -24.19
C TYR A 199 5.01 -2.48 -24.56
N SER A 200 4.10 -3.43 -24.38
CA SER A 200 4.28 -4.81 -24.84
C SER A 200 4.13 -4.90 -26.37
N SER A 201 5.12 -5.46 -27.06
CA SER A 201 5.02 -5.76 -28.50
C SER A 201 3.98 -6.84 -28.80
N VAL A 202 3.85 -7.82 -27.90
CA VAL A 202 2.91 -8.94 -27.98
C VAL A 202 1.96 -8.89 -26.78
N LEU A 203 0.66 -9.07 -27.06
CA LEU A 203 -0.40 -9.26 -26.08
C LEU A 203 -0.64 -10.75 -25.93
N TRP A 204 -0.43 -11.29 -24.73
CA TRP A 204 -0.65 -12.70 -24.44
C TRP A 204 -0.88 -12.93 -22.93
N PRO A 205 -1.80 -13.82 -22.54
CA PRO A 205 -2.76 -14.52 -23.40
C PRO A 205 -3.98 -13.67 -23.81
N TRP A 206 -4.29 -12.58 -23.12
CA TRP A 206 -5.44 -11.73 -23.51
C TRP A 206 -5.21 -10.25 -23.21
N SER A 207 -4.04 -9.92 -22.66
CA SER A 207 -3.70 -8.58 -22.24
C SER A 207 -2.24 -8.24 -22.50
N GLY A 208 -1.97 -6.94 -22.49
CA GLY A 208 -0.64 -6.39 -22.42
C GLY A 208 -0.68 -5.03 -21.74
N TYR A 209 0.36 -4.23 -21.93
CA TYR A 209 0.47 -2.95 -21.25
C TYR A 209 0.94 -1.83 -22.17
N LEU A 210 0.54 -0.62 -21.79
CA LEU A 210 1.02 0.65 -22.30
C LEU A 210 1.30 1.54 -21.08
N ALA A 211 2.56 1.86 -20.84
CA ALA A 211 2.98 2.89 -19.91
C ALA A 211 3.19 4.20 -20.66
N ILE A 212 2.59 5.27 -20.16
CA ILE A 212 2.69 6.61 -20.74
C ILE A 212 3.39 7.48 -19.72
N SER A 213 4.57 7.99 -20.09
CA SER A 213 5.30 9.00 -19.31
C SER A 213 4.90 10.37 -19.83
N ILE A 214 4.30 11.20 -18.99
CA ILE A 214 3.79 12.52 -19.35
C ILE A 214 4.69 13.60 -18.72
N SER A 215 5.13 14.57 -19.52
CA SER A 215 5.93 15.70 -19.04
C SER A 215 5.52 17.01 -19.71
N VAL A 216 5.88 18.11 -19.06
CA VAL A 216 5.62 19.45 -19.56
C VAL A 216 6.77 19.87 -20.44
N THR A 217 6.47 20.41 -21.61
CA THR A 217 7.48 20.94 -22.54
C THR A 217 8.13 22.21 -22.00
N LYS A 218 9.37 22.49 -22.39
CA LYS A 218 10.12 23.68 -21.94
C LYS A 218 9.39 25.02 -22.19
N LYS A 219 8.60 25.12 -23.27
CA LYS A 219 7.85 26.36 -23.59
C LYS A 219 6.74 26.67 -22.57
N ALA A 220 6.27 25.65 -21.84
CA ALA A 220 5.21 25.78 -20.85
C ALA A 220 5.76 25.87 -19.41
N ALA A 221 7.06 26.12 -19.23
CA ALA A 221 7.70 26.16 -17.91
C ALA A 221 7.11 27.21 -16.95
N SER A 222 6.65 28.34 -17.49
CA SER A 222 5.99 29.42 -16.75
C SER A 222 4.50 29.54 -17.08
N TRP A 223 3.93 28.54 -17.75
CA TRP A 223 2.54 28.56 -18.20
C TRP A 223 1.65 27.84 -17.19
N GLU A 224 0.41 28.32 -17.05
CA GLU A 224 -0.62 27.69 -16.25
C GLU A 224 -1.86 27.43 -17.10
N GLY A 225 -2.43 26.23 -16.99
CA GLY A 225 -3.66 25.90 -17.67
C GLY A 225 -3.89 24.40 -17.85
N ILE A 226 -4.84 24.06 -18.72
CA ILE A 226 -5.18 22.68 -19.05
C ILE A 226 -4.69 22.37 -20.46
N ALA A 227 -3.96 21.27 -20.61
CA ALA A 227 -3.51 20.74 -21.89
C ALA A 227 -4.22 19.42 -22.21
N GLN A 228 -4.59 19.21 -23.47
CA GLN A 228 -5.29 18.00 -23.92
C GLN A 228 -4.72 17.40 -25.20
N GLY A 229 -4.74 16.09 -25.29
CA GLY A 229 -4.44 15.34 -26.51
C GLY A 229 -4.95 13.91 -26.39
N HIS A 230 -4.47 13.04 -27.26
CA HIS A 230 -4.76 11.62 -27.13
C HIS A 230 -3.68 10.75 -27.76
N VAL A 231 -3.66 9.50 -27.32
CA VAL A 231 -2.80 8.45 -27.86
C VAL A 231 -3.64 7.52 -28.73
N MET A 232 -3.16 7.25 -29.94
CA MET A 232 -3.76 6.28 -30.86
C MET A 232 -2.93 4.99 -30.90
N ILE A 233 -3.60 3.84 -30.79
CA ILE A 233 -2.95 2.52 -30.82
C ILE A 233 -3.77 1.57 -31.67
N THR A 234 -3.10 0.81 -32.52
CA THR A 234 -3.72 -0.24 -33.34
C THR A 234 -3.22 -1.60 -32.89
N VAL A 235 -4.15 -2.47 -32.48
CA VAL A 235 -3.89 -3.86 -32.14
C VAL A 235 -4.36 -4.74 -33.30
N ALA A 236 -3.52 -5.67 -33.73
CA ALA A 236 -3.88 -6.73 -34.66
C ALA A 236 -3.86 -8.08 -33.95
N SER A 237 -4.82 -8.95 -34.29
CA SER A 237 -4.89 -10.33 -33.81
C SER A 237 -5.11 -11.26 -35.01
N PRO A 238 -4.54 -12.48 -34.97
CA PRO A 238 -4.83 -13.48 -36.00
C PRO A 238 -6.33 -13.75 -36.06
N ALA A 239 -6.89 -13.93 -37.27
CA ALA A 239 -8.26 -14.35 -37.41
C ALA A 239 -8.45 -15.79 -36.88
N GLU A 240 -9.53 -16.02 -36.13
CA GLU A 240 -9.96 -17.39 -35.83
C GLU A 240 -10.32 -18.14 -37.13
N ALA A 241 -10.10 -19.46 -37.11
CA ALA A 241 -9.84 -20.36 -38.24
C ALA A 241 -10.92 -20.50 -39.34
N GLU A 242 -11.94 -19.65 -39.39
CA GLU A 242 -13.03 -19.71 -40.38
C GLU A 242 -13.12 -18.49 -41.33
N SER A 243 -12.25 -17.49 -41.19
CA SER A 243 -12.22 -16.41 -42.19
C SER A 243 -11.56 -16.89 -43.49
N LYS A 244 -12.35 -16.99 -44.57
CA LYS A 244 -11.92 -17.49 -45.89
C LYS A 244 -10.76 -16.71 -46.54
N ASN A 245 -10.28 -15.64 -45.92
CA ASN A 245 -9.24 -14.76 -46.45
C ASN A 245 -8.00 -14.63 -45.55
N GLY A 246 -7.93 -15.29 -44.38
CA GLY A 246 -6.74 -15.24 -43.50
C GLY A 246 -6.32 -13.83 -43.04
N ALA A 247 -7.21 -12.84 -43.13
CA ALA A 247 -6.89 -11.44 -42.84
C ALA A 247 -6.90 -11.19 -41.33
N GLU A 248 -5.84 -10.59 -40.79
CA GLU A 248 -5.75 -10.20 -39.38
C GLU A 248 -6.92 -9.28 -38.99
N GLN A 249 -7.52 -9.53 -37.82
CA GLN A 249 -8.49 -8.60 -37.23
C GLN A 249 -7.74 -7.43 -36.61
N THR A 250 -8.14 -6.20 -36.92
CA THR A 250 -7.52 -4.99 -36.40
C THR A 250 -8.52 -4.16 -35.60
N SER A 251 -8.04 -3.57 -34.50
CA SER A 251 -8.81 -2.68 -33.65
C SER A 251 -7.95 -1.49 -33.24
N THR A 252 -8.36 -0.30 -33.66
CA THR A 252 -7.73 0.96 -33.26
C THR A 252 -8.46 1.55 -32.06
N VAL A 253 -7.72 1.90 -31.03
CA VAL A 253 -8.23 2.50 -29.78
C VAL A 253 -7.61 3.88 -29.55
N LYS A 254 -8.43 4.77 -29.01
CA LYS A 254 -8.08 6.16 -28.67
C LYS A 254 -8.08 6.33 -27.16
N LEU A 255 -6.97 6.82 -26.61
CA LEU A 255 -6.83 7.14 -25.19
C LEU A 255 -6.72 8.66 -25.00
N PRO A 256 -7.80 9.35 -24.58
CA PRO A 256 -7.74 10.77 -24.28
C PRO A 256 -6.87 11.05 -23.05
N ILE A 257 -6.09 12.14 -23.12
CA ILE A 257 -5.25 12.64 -22.03
C ILE A 257 -5.59 14.10 -21.78
N LYS A 258 -5.85 14.44 -20.52
CA LYS A 258 -6.07 15.81 -20.03
C LYS A 258 -5.29 16.02 -18.76
N VAL A 259 -4.49 17.07 -18.73
CA VAL A 259 -3.59 17.39 -17.61
C VAL A 259 -3.69 18.85 -17.23
N LYS A 260 -3.48 19.14 -15.94
CA LYS A 260 -3.32 20.50 -15.41
C LYS A 260 -1.83 20.81 -15.27
N ILE A 261 -1.39 21.91 -15.87
CA ILE A 261 -0.02 22.41 -15.81
C ILE A 261 0.01 23.66 -14.93
N ILE A 262 1.05 23.76 -14.11
CA ILE A 262 1.38 24.96 -13.34
C ILE A 262 2.85 25.36 -13.58
N PRO A 263 3.24 26.60 -13.25
CA PRO A 263 4.64 26.97 -13.16
C PRO A 263 5.40 26.09 -12.15
N ALA A 264 6.69 25.87 -12.40
CA ALA A 264 7.52 25.06 -11.51
C ALA A 264 7.50 25.62 -10.08
N PRO A 265 7.11 24.82 -9.07
CA PRO A 265 7.07 25.26 -7.69
C PRO A 265 8.47 25.50 -7.14
N PRO A 266 8.61 26.32 -6.08
CA PRO A 266 9.90 26.53 -5.43
C PRO A 266 10.55 25.22 -4.99
N ARG A 267 11.87 25.13 -5.14
CA ARG A 267 12.69 23.97 -4.75
C ARG A 267 12.39 23.49 -3.32
N SER A 268 12.20 24.40 -2.37
CA SER A 268 11.90 24.11 -0.96
C SER A 268 10.56 23.37 -0.73
N LYS A 269 9.66 23.37 -1.72
CA LYS A 269 8.38 22.67 -1.69
C LYS A 269 8.40 21.35 -2.48
N ARG A 270 9.52 21.00 -3.12
CA ARG A 270 9.65 19.79 -3.94
C ARG A 270 10.40 18.71 -3.16
N ILE A 271 9.69 17.61 -2.92
CA ILE A 271 10.17 16.43 -2.21
C ILE A 271 10.31 15.28 -3.22
N LEU A 272 11.47 14.66 -3.24
CA LEU A 272 11.70 13.44 -4.01
C LEU A 272 11.56 12.24 -3.07
N TRP A 273 10.66 11.32 -3.38
CA TRP A 273 10.50 10.04 -2.71
C TRP A 273 11.38 9.01 -3.41
N ASP A 274 12.24 8.34 -2.64
CA ASP A 274 13.03 7.23 -3.16
C ASP A 274 12.20 5.95 -3.22
N GLN A 275 11.82 5.53 -4.42
CA GLN A 275 11.12 4.25 -4.65
C GLN A 275 12.05 3.15 -5.14
N TYR A 276 13.23 3.53 -5.65
CA TYR A 276 14.17 2.57 -6.23
C TYR A 276 14.77 1.67 -5.17
N HIS A 277 14.85 2.11 -3.91
CA HIS A 277 15.42 1.31 -2.82
C HIS A 277 14.42 0.61 -1.91
N ASN A 278 13.11 0.68 -2.17
CA ASN A 278 12.14 -0.26 -1.59
C ASN A 278 12.09 -1.53 -2.44
N LEU A 279 11.90 -2.70 -1.82
CA LEU A 279 11.68 -3.91 -2.60
C LEU A 279 10.23 -3.94 -3.09
N ARG A 280 10.06 -4.55 -4.26
CA ARG A 280 8.71 -4.81 -4.76
C ARG A 280 8.15 -5.96 -3.94
N TYR A 281 6.84 -5.98 -3.67
CA TYR A 281 6.15 -7.05 -2.94
C TYR A 281 5.11 -7.82 -3.79
N PRO A 282 4.90 -9.13 -3.58
CA PRO A 282 5.74 -10.11 -2.87
C PRO A 282 6.70 -10.86 -3.82
N PRO A 283 8.02 -10.86 -3.54
CA PRO A 283 8.96 -11.71 -4.25
C PRO A 283 9.67 -12.71 -3.33
N GLY A 284 9.72 -12.47 -2.01
CA GLY A 284 10.42 -13.29 -1.00
C GLY A 284 9.82 -13.15 0.40
N TYR A 285 10.55 -13.59 1.43
CA TYR A 285 10.12 -13.39 2.83
C TYR A 285 10.67 -12.07 3.36
N PHE A 286 9.78 -11.09 3.49
CA PHE A 286 10.05 -9.84 4.17
C PHE A 286 9.11 -9.73 5.39
N PRO A 287 9.67 -9.65 6.60
CA PRO A 287 8.89 -9.54 7.82
C PRO A 287 8.28 -8.15 7.93
N ARG A 288 7.29 -8.00 8.81
CA ARG A 288 6.69 -6.70 9.10
C ARG A 288 7.64 -5.79 9.88
N ASP A 289 7.42 -4.49 9.72
CA ASP A 289 8.07 -3.47 10.53
C ASP A 289 7.71 -3.63 12.00
N ASN A 290 6.41 -3.79 12.29
CA ASN A 290 5.92 -3.96 13.64
C ASN A 290 5.87 -5.44 14.10
N LEU A 291 6.87 -5.84 14.88
CA LEU A 291 7.04 -7.20 15.38
C LEU A 291 5.99 -7.65 16.40
N ARG A 292 5.13 -6.76 16.92
CA ARG A 292 4.00 -7.18 17.77
C ARG A 292 2.91 -7.91 16.99
N MET A 293 2.82 -7.70 15.68
CA MET A 293 1.76 -8.28 14.86
C MET A 293 2.09 -9.73 14.48
N LYS A 294 1.37 -10.70 15.07
CA LYS A 294 1.67 -12.14 14.91
C LYS A 294 0.75 -12.90 13.94
N ASN A 295 -0.36 -12.29 13.52
CA ASN A 295 -1.32 -12.95 12.62
C ASN A 295 -0.79 -13.01 11.17
N ASP A 296 -0.05 -11.95 10.84
CA ASP A 296 0.74 -11.58 9.67
C ASP A 296 2.24 -11.88 9.60
N PRO A 297 2.79 -13.03 9.15
CA PRO A 297 4.24 -13.10 9.00
C PRO A 297 4.80 -12.12 7.96
N LEU A 298 4.04 -11.76 6.92
CA LEU A 298 4.55 -11.03 5.75
C LEU A 298 4.10 -9.56 5.75
N ASP A 299 4.97 -8.69 5.23
CA ASP A 299 4.52 -7.42 4.65
C ASP A 299 3.97 -7.66 3.24
N TRP A 300 2.80 -7.10 2.97
CA TRP A 300 2.07 -7.25 1.71
C TRP A 300 1.69 -5.93 1.07
N ASN A 301 1.80 -4.82 1.79
CA ASN A 301 1.18 -3.58 1.36
C ASN A 301 2.07 -2.76 0.43
N GLY A 302 3.35 -3.16 0.34
CA GLY A 302 4.34 -2.72 -0.65
C GLY A 302 4.65 -1.25 -0.51
N ASP A 303 5.90 -0.91 -0.20
CA ASP A 303 6.30 0.43 0.22
C ASP A 303 6.30 1.41 -0.93
N HIS A 304 5.16 2.10 -1.06
CA HIS A 304 4.97 3.12 -2.08
C HIS A 304 4.13 4.26 -1.52
N ILE A 305 4.48 5.49 -1.92
CA ILE A 305 3.89 6.74 -1.42
C ILE A 305 2.35 6.82 -1.60
N HIS A 306 1.78 6.00 -2.48
CA HIS A 306 0.34 5.93 -2.79
C HIS A 306 -0.33 4.60 -2.40
N THR A 307 0.37 3.72 -1.68
CA THR A 307 -0.19 2.49 -1.09
C THR A 307 -0.26 2.65 0.41
N ASN A 308 0.67 2.06 1.17
CA ASN A 308 0.73 2.13 2.63
C ASN A 308 1.14 3.51 3.17
N PHE A 309 1.77 4.37 2.37
CA PHE A 309 2.10 5.74 2.77
C PHE A 309 1.09 6.79 2.27
N ARG A 310 -0.11 6.36 1.88
CA ARG A 310 -1.16 7.23 1.31
C ARG A 310 -1.53 8.40 2.22
N ASP A 311 -1.74 8.14 3.51
CA ASP A 311 -2.12 9.19 4.46
C ASP A 311 -1.00 10.24 4.60
N MET A 312 0.26 9.80 4.62
CA MET A 312 1.42 10.70 4.63
C MET A 312 1.45 11.55 3.36
N TYR A 313 1.24 10.96 2.19
CA TYR A 313 1.15 11.72 0.94
C TYR A 313 0.05 12.79 0.98
N GLN A 314 -1.15 12.42 1.44
CA GLN A 314 -2.27 13.35 1.57
C GLN A 314 -1.93 14.51 2.52
N HIS A 315 -1.28 14.21 3.65
CA HIS A 315 -0.79 15.21 4.59
C HIS A 315 0.20 16.18 3.92
N LEU A 316 1.24 15.67 3.25
CA LEU A 316 2.22 16.48 2.53
C LEU A 316 1.59 17.38 1.46
N ARG A 317 0.63 16.85 0.70
CA ARG A 317 -0.14 17.61 -0.28
C ARG A 317 -0.98 18.71 0.36
N SER A 318 -1.60 18.45 1.51
CA SER A 318 -2.37 19.45 2.27
C SER A 318 -1.50 20.62 2.75
N MET A 319 -0.20 20.36 3.03
CA MET A 319 0.80 21.35 3.43
C MET A 319 1.46 22.08 2.24
N GLY A 320 1.02 21.76 1.01
CA GLY A 320 1.46 22.40 -0.23
C GLY A 320 2.82 21.89 -0.75
N TYR A 321 3.29 20.74 -0.30
CA TYR A 321 4.48 20.10 -0.86
C TYR A 321 4.14 19.29 -2.10
N PHE A 322 5.02 19.32 -3.10
CA PHE A 322 4.95 18.50 -4.30
C PHE A 322 5.84 17.28 -4.12
N VAL A 323 5.25 16.09 -4.25
CA VAL A 323 5.94 14.82 -4.04
C VAL A 323 6.08 14.13 -5.37
N GLU A 324 7.30 13.73 -5.69
CA GLU A 324 7.69 13.10 -6.95
C GLU A 324 8.37 11.76 -6.63
N VAL A 325 8.20 10.75 -7.49
CA VAL A 325 8.65 9.37 -7.21
C VAL A 325 9.88 9.04 -8.07
N LEU A 326 11.00 8.68 -7.43
CA LEU A 326 12.23 8.27 -8.08
C LEU A 326 12.29 6.75 -8.23
N GLY A 327 12.04 6.24 -9.44
CA GLY A 327 12.12 4.81 -9.79
C GLY A 327 13.45 4.36 -10.39
N SER A 328 14.54 5.09 -10.15
CA SER A 328 15.87 4.83 -10.72
C SER A 328 16.98 5.15 -9.70
N PRO A 329 18.22 4.69 -9.90
CA PRO A 329 19.33 5.01 -9.00
C PRO A 329 19.52 6.52 -8.79
N PHE A 330 20.12 6.91 -7.67
CA PHE A 330 20.39 8.31 -7.32
C PHE A 330 21.23 9.02 -8.38
N THR A 331 22.04 8.29 -9.16
CA THR A 331 22.82 8.85 -10.27
C THR A 331 21.96 9.46 -11.39
N CYS A 332 20.65 9.20 -11.42
CA CYS A 332 19.77 9.54 -12.54
C CYS A 332 18.88 10.77 -12.35
N PHE A 333 18.95 11.47 -11.22
CA PHE A 333 18.17 12.70 -11.00
C PHE A 333 19.06 13.93 -10.76
N ASP A 334 18.57 15.10 -11.18
CA ASP A 334 19.18 16.39 -10.88
C ASP A 334 18.75 16.89 -9.48
N ALA A 335 19.70 16.87 -8.54
CA ALA A 335 19.47 17.30 -7.16
C ALA A 335 19.13 18.79 -7.02
N ASN A 336 19.52 19.63 -7.99
CA ASN A 336 19.22 21.06 -7.95
C ASN A 336 17.72 21.35 -8.06
N GLN A 337 16.93 20.40 -8.56
CA GLN A 337 15.48 20.52 -8.69
C GLN A 337 14.73 20.32 -7.36
N TYR A 338 15.33 19.64 -6.38
CA TYR A 338 14.66 19.17 -5.17
C TYR A 338 15.26 19.77 -3.92
N GLY A 339 14.41 20.12 -2.95
CA GLY A 339 14.85 20.58 -1.64
C GLY A 339 15.25 19.43 -0.73
N THR A 340 14.46 18.35 -0.75
CA THR A 340 14.59 17.21 0.15
C THR A 340 14.40 15.89 -0.59
N LEU A 341 15.30 14.94 -0.39
CA LEU A 341 15.14 13.52 -0.69
C LEU A 341 14.62 12.82 0.57
N LEU A 342 13.50 12.13 0.44
CA LEU A 342 12.84 11.38 1.50
C LEU A 342 13.03 9.89 1.24
N MET A 343 13.72 9.23 2.16
CA MET A 343 13.99 7.80 2.16
C MET A 343 13.24 7.19 3.34
N VAL A 344 12.32 6.26 3.06
CA VAL A 344 11.48 5.63 4.08
C VAL A 344 11.49 4.15 3.80
N ASP A 345 11.81 3.37 4.83
CA ASP A 345 11.82 1.91 4.80
C ASP A 345 12.61 1.30 3.62
N SER A 346 13.88 1.70 3.51
CA SER A 346 14.72 1.25 2.41
C SER A 346 15.29 -0.14 2.67
N GLU A 347 15.05 -1.07 1.76
CA GLU A 347 15.36 -2.50 1.88
C GLU A 347 16.40 -2.99 0.87
N GLU A 348 16.75 -2.16 -0.10
CA GLU A 348 17.70 -2.44 -1.17
C GLU A 348 19.14 -2.02 -0.80
N GLU A 349 20.11 -2.58 -1.51
CA GLU A 349 21.52 -2.15 -1.47
C GLU A 349 21.75 -0.87 -2.32
N TYR A 350 22.91 -0.24 -2.17
CA TYR A 350 23.28 0.97 -2.92
C TYR A 350 24.50 0.73 -3.80
N PHE A 351 24.55 1.32 -4.99
CA PHE A 351 25.76 1.33 -5.80
C PHE A 351 26.79 2.31 -5.20
N PRO A 352 28.11 2.02 -5.24
CA PRO A 352 29.14 2.95 -4.78
C PRO A 352 29.07 4.33 -5.45
N GLU A 353 28.66 4.38 -6.73
CA GLU A 353 28.46 5.61 -7.49
C GLU A 353 27.32 6.47 -6.93
N GLU A 354 26.27 5.84 -6.37
CA GLU A 354 25.18 6.53 -5.70
C GLU A 354 25.64 7.19 -4.42
N VAL A 355 26.44 6.49 -3.61
CA VAL A 355 27.03 7.03 -2.38
C VAL A 355 27.86 8.27 -2.70
N ALA A 356 28.72 8.19 -3.72
CA ALA A 356 29.56 9.31 -4.16
C ALA A 356 28.75 10.47 -4.75
N LYS A 357 27.67 10.18 -5.48
CA LYS A 357 26.77 11.21 -6.05
C LYS A 357 25.96 11.89 -4.96
N LEU A 358 25.34 11.13 -4.06
CA LEU A 358 24.52 11.66 -2.99
C LEU A 358 25.31 12.57 -2.05
N ARG A 359 26.56 12.18 -1.71
CA ARG A 359 27.47 13.03 -0.95
C ARG A 359 27.63 14.42 -1.59
N ARG A 360 27.96 14.44 -2.89
CA ARG A 360 28.15 15.70 -3.64
C ARG A 360 26.87 16.53 -3.70
N ASP A 361 25.72 15.90 -3.88
CA ASP A 361 24.44 16.61 -3.92
C ASP A 361 24.09 17.25 -2.58
N VAL A 362 24.35 16.54 -1.50
CA VAL A 362 24.14 17.02 -0.13
C VAL A 362 25.09 18.17 0.19
N ASP A 363 26.36 18.07 -0.21
CA ASP A 363 27.32 19.17 -0.10
C ASP A 363 26.85 20.40 -0.91
N ASN A 364 26.13 20.21 -2.01
CA ASN A 364 25.52 21.26 -2.85
C ASN A 364 24.09 21.66 -2.43
N GLY A 365 23.64 21.27 -1.24
CA GLY A 365 22.41 21.79 -0.65
C GLY A 365 21.17 20.91 -0.81
N LEU A 366 21.27 19.66 -1.29
CA LEU A 366 20.19 18.68 -1.15
C LEU A 366 20.07 18.25 0.32
N SER A 367 18.85 18.25 0.87
CA SER A 367 18.63 17.69 2.22
C SER A 367 18.11 16.26 2.16
N LEU A 368 18.42 15.47 3.19
CA LEU A 368 17.99 14.08 3.35
C LEU A 368 17.14 13.93 4.61
N ILE A 369 16.04 13.19 4.49
CA ILE A 369 15.28 12.68 5.63
C ILE A 369 15.20 11.16 5.48
N ILE A 370 15.69 10.44 6.47
CA ILE A 370 15.72 8.98 6.48
C ILE A 370 14.88 8.48 7.65
N PHE A 371 13.78 7.81 7.33
CA PHE A 371 13.00 7.00 8.25
C PHE A 371 13.37 5.54 8.00
N SER A 372 13.83 4.87 9.03
CA SER A 372 14.32 3.50 8.97
C SER A 372 13.47 2.57 9.83
N ASP A 373 13.71 1.27 9.73
CA ASP A 373 13.13 0.26 10.62
C ASP A 373 14.20 -0.66 11.21
N TRP A 374 13.79 -1.73 11.87
CA TRP A 374 14.70 -2.64 12.52
C TRP A 374 15.50 -3.53 11.58
N TYR A 375 16.68 -3.90 12.05
CA TYR A 375 17.45 -5.02 11.49
C TYR A 375 18.23 -5.69 12.62
N ASN A 376 17.88 -6.95 12.93
CA ASN A 376 18.59 -7.73 13.94
C ASN A 376 18.65 -9.20 13.52
N THR A 377 19.85 -9.71 13.24
CA THR A 377 20.04 -11.06 12.70
C THR A 377 19.56 -12.16 13.64
N SER A 378 19.62 -11.94 14.96
CA SER A 378 19.13 -12.91 15.95
C SER A 378 17.60 -12.99 15.91
N VAL A 379 16.92 -11.83 15.83
CA VAL A 379 15.46 -11.76 15.71
C VAL A 379 15.00 -12.36 14.38
N MET A 380 15.65 -12.02 13.27
CA MET A 380 15.37 -12.57 11.94
C MET A 380 15.42 -14.11 11.92
N ARG A 381 16.43 -14.72 12.58
CA ARG A 381 16.52 -16.18 12.70
C ARG A 381 15.37 -16.80 13.52
N LYS A 382 14.78 -16.04 14.44
CA LYS A 382 13.71 -16.51 15.32
C LYS A 382 12.32 -16.40 14.68
N VAL A 383 12.09 -15.40 13.82
CA VAL A 383 10.80 -15.18 13.15
C VAL A 383 10.59 -16.05 11.91
N LYS A 384 11.55 -16.90 11.56
CA LYS A 384 11.39 -17.89 10.48
C LYS A 384 10.16 -18.77 10.70
N PHE A 385 9.47 -19.11 9.62
CA PHE A 385 8.34 -20.03 9.66
C PHE A 385 8.49 -21.14 8.62
N TYR A 386 7.82 -22.26 8.88
CA TYR A 386 7.74 -23.37 7.94
C TYR A 386 6.46 -23.23 7.14
N ASP A 387 6.59 -23.07 5.82
CA ASP A 387 5.44 -23.06 4.93
C ASP A 387 5.08 -24.50 4.53
N GLU A 388 3.89 -24.94 4.94
CA GLU A 388 3.38 -26.28 4.61
C GLU A 388 3.12 -26.47 3.11
N ASN A 389 2.83 -25.39 2.37
CA ASN A 389 2.53 -25.45 0.93
C ASN A 389 3.79 -25.70 0.11
N THR A 390 4.86 -24.93 0.35
CA THR A 390 6.15 -25.11 -0.33
C THR A 390 7.06 -26.15 0.32
N ARG A 391 6.73 -26.60 1.54
CA ARG A 391 7.55 -27.51 2.37
C ARG A 391 8.96 -26.98 2.61
N GLN A 392 9.07 -25.67 2.81
CA GLN A 392 10.34 -24.98 2.98
C GLN A 392 10.30 -24.08 4.22
N TRP A 393 11.47 -23.89 4.82
CA TRP A 393 11.66 -22.85 5.82
C TRP A 393 11.84 -21.52 5.11
N TRP A 394 10.95 -20.57 5.42
CA TRP A 394 11.05 -19.20 4.96
C TRP A 394 11.88 -18.43 5.98
N MET A 395 13.02 -17.90 5.52
CA MET A 395 13.95 -17.07 6.31
C MET A 395 13.86 -15.63 5.79
N PRO A 396 13.81 -14.61 6.66
CA PRO A 396 13.80 -13.22 6.22
C PRO A 396 15.04 -12.89 5.37
N ASP A 397 14.84 -12.26 4.22
CA ASP A 397 15.95 -11.81 3.37
C ASP A 397 16.57 -10.48 3.86
N THR A 398 15.76 -9.64 4.52
CA THR A 398 16.15 -8.42 5.26
C THR A 398 15.26 -8.25 6.52
N GLY A 399 15.56 -7.25 7.36
CA GLY A 399 14.74 -6.84 8.51
C GLY A 399 13.48 -6.09 8.07
N GLY A 400 13.02 -5.12 8.86
CA GLY A 400 12.07 -4.11 8.35
C GLY A 400 12.75 -3.28 7.25
N ALA A 401 13.91 -2.68 7.59
CA ALA A 401 14.76 -2.00 6.61
C ALA A 401 16.13 -2.67 6.46
N ASN A 402 16.85 -2.44 5.36
CA ASN A 402 18.23 -2.91 5.18
C ASN A 402 19.25 -1.96 5.83
N ILE A 403 19.31 -2.00 7.17
CA ILE A 403 20.23 -1.15 7.96
C ILE A 403 21.70 -1.30 7.56
N PRO A 404 22.25 -2.51 7.32
CA PRO A 404 23.64 -2.61 6.88
C PRO A 404 23.94 -1.80 5.61
N ALA A 405 23.04 -1.83 4.61
CA ALA A 405 23.17 -1.04 3.39
C ALA A 405 23.03 0.47 3.65
N LEU A 406 22.05 0.88 4.47
CA LEU A 406 21.87 2.27 4.88
C LEU A 406 23.10 2.81 5.63
N ASN A 407 23.72 2.00 6.49
CA ASN A 407 24.94 2.36 7.20
C ASN A 407 26.13 2.53 6.26
N GLU A 408 26.23 1.74 5.20
CA GLU A 408 27.25 1.91 4.17
C GLU A 408 27.07 3.25 3.43
N LEU A 409 25.84 3.60 3.06
CA LEU A 409 25.50 4.91 2.50
C LEU A 409 25.83 6.07 3.45
N LEU A 410 25.48 5.93 4.73
CA LEU A 410 25.64 6.95 5.77
C LEU A 410 27.08 7.12 6.27
N SER A 411 27.95 6.15 6.00
CA SER A 411 29.33 6.12 6.47
C SER A 411 30.13 7.37 6.07
N VAL A 412 29.81 7.98 4.93
CA VAL A 412 30.48 9.18 4.42
C VAL A 412 30.29 10.42 5.30
N TRP A 413 29.23 10.44 6.12
CA TRP A 413 28.96 11.50 7.11
C TRP A 413 29.23 11.05 8.54
N ASN A 414 29.93 9.93 8.73
CA ASN A 414 30.21 9.38 10.06
C ASN A 414 28.94 9.06 10.87
N MET A 415 27.89 8.60 10.17
CA MET A 415 26.59 8.25 10.74
C MET A 415 26.31 6.75 10.61
N ALA A 416 25.60 6.16 11.56
CA ALA A 416 25.14 4.78 11.49
C ALA A 416 23.99 4.51 12.46
N PHE A 417 23.06 3.63 12.07
CA PHE A 417 22.10 2.98 12.95
C PHE A 417 22.70 1.72 13.61
N SER A 418 22.12 1.36 14.75
CA SER A 418 22.47 0.18 15.57
C SER A 418 21.61 -1.03 15.22
N ASP A 419 21.97 -2.19 15.76
CA ASP A 419 21.18 -3.43 15.73
C ASP A 419 20.13 -3.53 16.86
N GLY A 420 20.06 -2.52 17.72
CA GLY A 420 19.13 -2.47 18.85
C GLY A 420 17.68 -2.31 18.38
N LEU A 421 16.76 -3.01 19.03
CA LEU A 421 15.34 -3.05 18.67
C LEU A 421 14.49 -2.55 19.84
N TYR A 422 13.82 -1.42 19.66
CA TYR A 422 13.14 -0.72 20.74
C TYR A 422 11.67 -0.47 20.48
N GLU A 423 10.90 -0.44 21.56
CA GLU A 423 9.46 -0.20 21.49
C GLU A 423 8.93 0.58 22.71
N GLY A 424 8.01 1.51 22.45
CA GLY A 424 7.21 2.12 23.52
C GLY A 424 6.55 3.45 23.16
N ASP A 425 5.62 3.86 24.02
CA ASP A 425 5.05 5.21 23.99
C ASP A 425 6.06 6.23 24.50
N PHE A 426 6.09 7.40 23.86
CA PHE A 426 6.87 8.55 24.32
C PHE A 426 6.16 9.85 23.95
N THR A 427 6.55 10.94 24.60
CA THR A 427 6.06 12.28 24.26
C THR A 427 7.23 13.11 23.75
N LEU A 428 7.04 13.75 22.59
CA LEU A 428 8.01 14.68 22.02
C LEU A 428 7.28 15.95 21.61
N ALA A 429 7.78 17.12 22.02
CA ALA A 429 7.16 18.40 21.68
C ALA A 429 5.66 18.49 22.02
N SER A 430 5.23 17.92 23.16
CA SER A 430 3.81 17.84 23.58
C SER A 430 2.90 16.98 22.69
N HIS A 431 3.47 16.16 21.81
CA HIS A 431 2.74 15.18 21.02
C HIS A 431 3.04 13.77 21.52
N ASP A 432 1.98 12.98 21.69
CA ASP A 432 2.11 11.57 22.05
C ASP A 432 2.45 10.76 20.81
N MET A 433 3.54 10.01 20.89
CA MET A 433 4.06 9.18 19.82
C MET A 433 4.15 7.73 20.29
N TYR A 434 4.43 6.85 19.34
CA TYR A 434 4.72 5.45 19.59
C TYR A 434 5.91 5.05 18.71
N TYR A 435 6.92 4.45 19.33
CA TYR A 435 8.06 3.88 18.64
C TYR A 435 7.80 2.40 18.40
N ALA A 436 7.59 2.00 17.14
CA ALA A 436 7.16 0.66 16.77
C ALA A 436 8.32 -0.15 16.21
N SER A 437 8.99 -0.94 17.07
CA SER A 437 10.04 -1.85 16.60
C SER A 437 11.16 -1.15 15.84
N GLY A 438 11.54 0.06 16.26
CA GLY A 438 12.54 0.86 15.54
C GLY A 438 13.97 0.60 16.01
N CYS A 439 14.95 0.97 15.18
CA CYS A 439 16.38 0.91 15.52
C CYS A 439 16.86 2.18 16.23
N SER A 440 17.97 2.14 16.97
CA SER A 440 18.61 3.36 17.52
C SER A 440 19.78 3.86 16.67
N ILE A 441 20.22 5.09 16.86
CA ILE A 441 21.39 5.67 16.18
C ILE A 441 22.68 5.25 16.90
N ALA A 442 23.54 4.47 16.26
CA ALA A 442 24.82 4.02 16.82
C ALA A 442 25.91 5.09 16.76
N LYS A 443 25.95 5.87 15.67
CA LYS A 443 27.00 6.86 15.40
C LYS A 443 26.40 8.12 14.81
N PHE A 444 26.83 9.28 15.30
CA PHE A 444 26.39 10.56 14.77
C PHE A 444 27.47 11.65 14.99
N PRO A 445 27.61 12.65 14.10
CA PRO A 445 28.57 13.74 14.25
C PRO A 445 28.42 14.51 15.58
N GLU A 446 29.54 14.93 16.18
CA GLU A 446 29.59 15.57 17.51
C GLU A 446 28.87 16.93 17.56
N ASP A 447 28.85 17.65 16.44
CA ASP A 447 28.16 18.92 16.22
C ASP A 447 26.67 18.74 15.86
N GLY A 448 26.23 17.50 15.69
CA GLY A 448 24.83 17.14 15.47
C GLY A 448 23.95 17.25 16.72
N MET A 449 22.64 17.34 16.49
CA MET A 449 21.63 17.27 17.56
C MET A 449 21.06 15.86 17.62
N VAL A 450 21.10 15.23 18.79
CA VAL A 450 20.49 13.91 19.03
C VAL A 450 19.48 13.98 20.16
N ILE A 451 18.31 13.40 19.94
CA ILE A 451 17.24 13.25 20.93
C ILE A 451 17.14 11.77 21.32
N THR A 452 17.12 11.54 22.63
CA THR A 452 17.07 10.19 23.21
C THR A 452 15.76 9.94 23.95
N GLN A 453 15.28 8.70 23.99
CA GLN A 453 14.10 8.32 24.76
C GLN A 453 14.31 7.03 25.52
N THR A 454 13.41 6.72 26.45
CA THR A 454 13.46 5.49 27.24
C THR A 454 12.44 4.50 26.69
N PHE A 455 12.89 3.31 26.31
CA PHE A 455 12.06 2.29 25.65
C PHE A 455 12.25 0.91 26.24
N LYS A 456 11.38 -0.01 25.86
CA LYS A 456 11.57 -1.44 26.11
C LYS A 456 12.48 -2.03 25.05
N ASP A 457 13.37 -2.92 25.45
CA ASP A 457 14.16 -3.75 24.54
C ASP A 457 13.29 -4.88 23.99
N GLN A 458 12.73 -4.65 22.81
CA GLN A 458 11.86 -5.61 22.16
C GLN A 458 12.67 -6.76 21.54
N GLY A 459 13.96 -6.57 21.24
CA GLY A 459 14.84 -7.65 20.79
C GLY A 459 15.01 -8.71 21.86
N LEU A 460 15.25 -8.29 23.11
CA LEU A 460 15.31 -9.18 24.26
C LEU A 460 13.96 -9.86 24.54
N GLU A 461 12.85 -9.14 24.40
CA GLU A 461 11.50 -9.69 24.56
C GLU A 461 11.23 -10.80 23.53
N VAL A 462 11.53 -10.54 22.26
CA VAL A 462 11.34 -11.53 21.20
C VAL A 462 12.25 -12.74 21.41
N LEU A 463 13.52 -12.53 21.77
CA LEU A 463 14.52 -13.61 21.88
C LEU A 463 14.40 -14.44 23.16
N LYS A 464 14.17 -13.81 24.32
CA LYS A 464 14.20 -14.45 25.64
C LYS A 464 12.86 -14.40 26.38
N GLN A 465 11.84 -13.70 25.87
CA GLN A 465 10.59 -13.43 26.59
C GLN A 465 10.80 -12.67 27.91
N GLU A 466 11.89 -11.91 27.99
CA GLU A 466 12.23 -11.04 29.12
C GLU A 466 11.97 -9.59 28.72
N THR A 467 11.42 -8.80 29.65
CA THR A 467 11.22 -7.36 29.41
C THR A 467 12.29 -6.57 30.15
N ALA A 468 13.05 -5.77 29.41
CA ALA A 468 14.02 -4.85 29.95
C ALA A 468 13.73 -3.43 29.43
N VAL A 469 13.98 -2.44 30.26
CA VAL A 469 13.86 -1.02 29.88
C VAL A 469 15.27 -0.46 29.70
N VAL A 470 15.48 0.22 28.58
CA VAL A 470 16.74 0.87 28.22
C VAL A 470 16.50 2.37 28.20
N GLU A 471 17.28 3.10 28.99
CA GLU A 471 17.26 4.55 29.05
C GLU A 471 18.17 5.17 27.99
N ASN A 472 17.87 6.40 27.59
CA ASN A 472 18.72 7.22 26.72
C ASN A 472 18.99 6.62 25.32
N VAL A 473 18.00 5.93 24.74
CA VAL A 473 18.06 5.37 23.39
C VAL A 473 18.00 6.50 22.36
N PRO A 474 19.05 6.74 21.53
CA PRO A 474 19.06 7.80 20.53
C PRO A 474 18.17 7.44 19.34
N ILE A 475 17.12 8.21 19.10
CA ILE A 475 16.10 7.91 18.07
C ILE A 475 15.99 8.93 16.95
N LEU A 476 16.40 10.18 17.19
CA LEU A 476 16.29 11.26 16.22
C LEU A 476 17.59 12.07 16.18
N GLY A 477 18.20 12.15 15.00
CA GLY A 477 19.41 12.91 14.72
C GLY A 477 19.16 14.00 13.68
N LEU A 478 19.63 15.23 13.94
CA LEU A 478 19.59 16.34 12.99
C LEU A 478 21.00 16.89 12.78
N TYR A 479 21.42 17.00 11.52
CA TYR A 479 22.76 17.44 11.15
C TYR A 479 22.72 18.45 9.99
N GLN A 480 23.50 19.52 10.13
CA GLN A 480 23.71 20.52 9.09
C GLN A 480 25.13 20.34 8.55
N ILE A 481 25.26 20.18 7.24
CA ILE A 481 26.57 20.03 6.60
C ILE A 481 27.35 21.36 6.75
N PRO A 482 28.64 21.32 7.16
CA PRO A 482 29.44 22.53 7.40
C PRO A 482 29.95 23.23 6.13
N ALA A 483 29.33 22.95 4.97
CA ALA A 483 29.61 23.61 3.70
C ALA A 483 28.72 24.85 3.51
N GLU A 484 29.20 25.86 2.76
CA GLU A 484 28.40 27.04 2.42
C GLU A 484 27.19 26.62 1.56
N GLY A 485 25.98 26.79 2.10
CA GLY A 485 24.77 26.30 1.43
C GLY A 485 24.58 24.78 1.48
N GLY A 486 25.37 24.07 2.28
CA GLY A 486 25.27 22.62 2.46
C GLY A 486 23.89 22.16 2.92
N GLY A 487 23.55 20.94 2.56
CA GLY A 487 22.28 20.30 2.89
C GLY A 487 22.16 19.94 4.37
N ARG A 488 21.03 19.33 4.71
CA ARG A 488 20.72 18.86 6.06
C ARG A 488 20.38 17.38 6.03
N ILE A 489 20.81 16.64 7.03
CA ILE A 489 20.54 15.21 7.15
C ILE A 489 19.75 14.97 8.43
N VAL A 490 18.66 14.21 8.32
CA VAL A 490 17.86 13.75 9.45
C VAL A 490 17.79 12.23 9.45
N LEU A 491 18.01 11.63 10.61
CA LEU A 491 17.84 10.21 10.85
C LEU A 491 16.75 9.98 11.90
N TYR A 492 15.80 9.12 11.60
CA TYR A 492 14.79 8.62 12.53
C TYR A 492 14.62 7.11 12.35
N GLY A 493 14.62 6.34 13.43
CA GLY A 493 14.76 4.88 13.36
C GLY A 493 13.46 4.08 13.34
N ASP A 494 12.31 4.70 13.12
CA ASP A 494 10.99 4.02 13.00
C ASP A 494 10.19 4.63 11.84
N SER A 495 9.81 3.83 10.84
CA SER A 495 9.02 4.32 9.70
C SER A 495 7.51 4.03 9.84
N ASN A 496 7.11 3.08 10.69
CA ASN A 496 5.74 2.62 10.88
C ASN A 496 4.79 3.75 11.35
N CYS A 497 5.30 4.85 11.88
CA CYS A 497 4.49 6.03 12.21
C CYS A 497 4.02 6.83 10.97
N LEU A 498 4.59 6.57 9.79
CA LEU A 498 4.21 7.14 8.50
C LEU A 498 3.33 6.21 7.66
N ASP A 499 3.44 4.90 7.88
CA ASP A 499 2.61 3.85 7.28
C ASP A 499 1.14 3.98 7.75
N ASP A 500 0.13 3.66 6.93
CA ASP A 500 -1.30 3.73 7.27
C ASP A 500 -1.95 2.37 7.60
N SER A 501 -1.23 1.28 7.33
CA SER A 501 -1.68 -0.09 7.37
C SER A 501 -1.67 -0.65 8.79
N HIS A 502 -0.61 -0.36 9.54
CA HIS A 502 -0.37 -0.94 10.88
C HIS A 502 -0.05 0.09 11.96
N ARG A 503 -0.28 1.36 11.66
CA ARG A 503 -0.05 2.49 12.55
C ARG A 503 -0.92 2.50 13.79
N GLN A 504 -0.26 2.77 14.93
CA GLN A 504 -0.94 3.04 16.20
C GLN A 504 -1.17 4.54 16.41
N LYS A 505 -0.12 5.35 16.23
CA LYS A 505 -0.14 6.82 16.28
C LYS A 505 0.67 7.37 15.11
N ASP A 506 0.21 8.48 14.52
CA ASP A 506 0.94 9.14 13.45
C ASP A 506 2.02 10.09 13.95
N CYS A 507 3.03 10.30 13.10
CA CYS A 507 4.13 11.23 13.33
C CYS A 507 4.18 12.34 12.27
N PHE A 508 3.04 12.71 11.68
CA PHE A 508 2.99 13.70 10.60
C PHE A 508 3.45 15.08 11.05
N TRP A 509 3.18 15.45 12.31
CA TRP A 509 3.72 16.67 12.91
C TRP A 509 5.25 16.67 12.94
N LEU A 510 5.88 15.52 13.19
CA LEU A 510 7.33 15.38 13.22
C LEU A 510 7.86 15.53 11.80
N LEU A 511 7.26 14.85 10.82
CA LEU A 511 7.63 15.01 9.41
C LEU A 511 7.57 16.48 8.97
N ASP A 512 6.54 17.23 9.36
CA ASP A 512 6.43 18.67 9.07
C ASP A 512 7.58 19.47 9.69
N ALA A 513 7.91 19.19 10.96
CA ALA A 513 9.04 19.79 11.67
C ALA A 513 10.38 19.50 10.97
N LEU A 514 10.58 18.26 10.51
CA LEU A 514 11.78 17.85 9.78
C LEU A 514 11.85 18.47 8.38
N LEU A 515 10.72 18.64 7.71
CA LEU A 515 10.63 19.34 6.43
C LEU A 515 10.90 20.84 6.58
N GLN A 516 10.45 21.47 7.67
CA GLN A 516 10.81 22.87 7.96
C GLN A 516 12.32 23.02 8.17
N TYR A 517 12.94 22.10 8.91
CA TYR A 517 14.39 22.07 9.10
C TYR A 517 15.11 21.89 7.77
N THR A 518 14.78 20.86 7.00
CA THR A 518 15.46 20.54 5.73
C THR A 518 15.24 21.60 4.65
N SER A 519 14.03 22.14 4.50
CA SER A 519 13.71 23.12 3.46
C SER A 519 14.14 24.55 3.78
N TYR A 520 14.09 24.98 5.04
CA TYR A 520 14.29 26.39 5.42
C TYR A 520 15.42 26.62 6.44
N GLY A 521 16.00 25.57 7.00
CA GLY A 521 17.05 25.68 8.02
C GLY A 521 16.55 26.14 9.37
N VAL A 522 15.25 26.08 9.59
CA VAL A 522 14.64 26.43 10.87
C VAL A 522 14.54 25.16 11.70
N THR A 523 15.37 25.05 12.73
CA THR A 523 15.19 24.00 13.74
C THR A 523 13.99 24.37 14.62
N PRO A 524 12.94 23.53 14.68
CA PRO A 524 11.78 23.82 15.52
C PRO A 524 12.19 24.03 16.98
N PRO A 525 11.71 25.10 17.66
CA PRO A 525 12.04 25.36 19.05
C PRO A 525 11.76 24.16 19.96
N SER A 526 10.67 23.45 19.66
CA SER A 526 10.22 22.24 20.35
C SER A 526 11.23 21.08 20.33
N LEU A 527 12.03 20.95 19.25
CA LEU A 527 13.11 19.97 19.17
C LEU A 527 14.39 20.52 19.80
N SER A 528 14.69 21.80 19.57
CA SER A 528 15.91 22.43 20.06
C SER A 528 15.99 22.55 21.59
N HIS A 529 14.85 22.76 22.26
CA HIS A 529 14.74 22.93 23.71
C HIS A 529 14.30 21.64 24.41
N SER A 530 14.31 20.50 23.72
CA SER A 530 13.94 19.22 24.33
C SER A 530 14.89 18.86 25.46
N GLY A 531 14.35 18.59 26.66
CA GLY A 531 15.13 18.12 27.81
C GLY A 531 15.77 16.74 27.60
N HIS A 532 15.41 16.06 26.52
CA HIS A 532 15.92 14.76 26.11
C HIS A 532 17.11 14.83 25.13
N ARG A 533 17.67 16.02 24.90
CA ARG A 533 18.85 16.20 24.06
C ARG A 533 20.08 15.64 24.78
N GLN A 534 20.82 14.78 24.10
CA GLN A 534 22.09 14.24 24.61
C GLN A 534 23.25 14.46 23.64
N ARG A 535 24.45 14.13 24.12
CA ARG A 535 25.63 14.13 23.26
C ARG A 535 25.47 13.06 22.18
N PRO A 536 25.85 13.38 20.93
CA PRO A 536 25.86 12.39 19.85
C PRO A 536 26.66 11.14 20.23
N PRO A 537 26.17 9.93 19.88
CA PRO A 537 26.88 8.70 20.15
C PRO A 537 28.11 8.59 19.24
N SER A 538 29.26 8.23 19.82
CA SER A 538 30.54 8.10 19.11
C SER A 538 30.73 6.74 18.41
N GLY A 539 29.76 5.81 18.56
CA GLY A 539 29.87 4.41 18.15
C GLY A 539 30.41 3.46 19.22
N ALA A 540 30.85 3.97 20.38
CA ALA A 540 31.33 3.13 21.48
C ALA A 540 30.15 2.52 22.25
N GLY A 541 30.02 1.18 22.22
CA GLY A 541 29.04 0.43 23.02
C GLY A 541 27.71 0.11 22.34
N LEU A 542 27.46 0.60 21.12
CA LEU A 542 26.31 0.24 20.28
C LEU A 542 26.82 -0.54 19.06
N ALA A 543 26.38 -1.78 18.89
CA ALA A 543 26.78 -2.60 17.75
C ALA A 543 26.04 -2.15 16.49
N THR A 544 26.77 -2.09 15.37
CA THR A 544 26.16 -1.94 14.05
C THR A 544 25.78 -3.33 13.53
N PRO A 545 24.62 -3.48 12.87
CA PRO A 545 24.20 -4.78 12.37
C PRO A 545 25.08 -5.24 11.21
N GLU A 546 25.32 -6.55 11.13
CA GLU A 546 25.98 -7.20 10.01
C GLU A 546 24.95 -7.89 9.11
N ARG A 547 25.24 -8.00 7.81
CA ARG A 547 24.39 -8.70 6.85
C ARG A 547 24.19 -10.15 7.28
N MET A 548 22.95 -10.63 7.22
CA MET A 548 22.62 -11.99 7.63
C MET A 548 23.26 -13.05 6.73
N GLU A 549 24.07 -13.92 7.33
CA GLU A 549 24.75 -15.01 6.61
C GLU A 549 23.73 -16.02 6.04
N GLY A 550 23.88 -16.34 4.75
CA GLY A 550 22.99 -17.25 4.03
C GLY A 550 21.66 -16.65 3.57
N ASN A 551 21.51 -15.32 3.60
CA ASN A 551 20.34 -14.66 3.00
C ASN A 551 20.36 -14.72 1.46
N HIS A 552 19.20 -14.54 0.83
CA HIS A 552 19.04 -14.64 -0.62
C HIS A 552 18.58 -13.32 -1.25
N LEU A 553 18.87 -12.19 -0.60
CA LEU A 553 18.47 -10.85 -1.06
C LEU A 553 18.86 -10.60 -2.54
N HIS A 554 20.00 -11.11 -2.99
CA HIS A 554 20.47 -11.02 -4.37
C HIS A 554 19.49 -11.58 -5.43
N ARG A 555 18.52 -12.41 -5.05
CA ARG A 555 17.48 -12.93 -5.95
C ARG A 555 16.45 -11.86 -6.32
N TYR A 556 16.26 -10.88 -5.45
CA TYR A 556 15.25 -9.83 -5.57
C TYR A 556 15.87 -8.43 -5.74
N SER A 557 17.14 -8.30 -5.36
CA SER A 557 17.91 -7.07 -5.45
C SER A 557 18.12 -6.61 -6.90
N LYS A 558 17.90 -5.32 -7.09
CA LYS A 558 18.24 -4.54 -8.29
C LYS A 558 19.74 -4.21 -8.37
N VAL A 559 20.46 -4.37 -7.25
CA VAL A 559 21.86 -3.98 -7.10
C VAL A 559 22.79 -5.18 -6.99
N LEU A 560 22.36 -6.31 -6.43
CA LEU A 560 23.18 -7.52 -6.27
C LEU A 560 22.83 -8.59 -7.31
N GLU A 561 23.84 -9.36 -7.73
CA GLU A 561 23.69 -10.58 -8.53
C GLU A 561 24.42 -11.77 -7.90
N ALA A 562 23.92 -12.98 -8.18
CA ALA A 562 24.54 -14.22 -7.70
C ALA A 562 25.79 -14.58 -8.51
N ARG A 563 26.93 -14.80 -7.83
CA ARG A 563 28.14 -15.36 -8.44
C ARG A 563 28.79 -16.44 -7.57
N LEU A 564 29.67 -17.23 -8.18
CA LEU A 564 30.49 -18.24 -7.50
C LEU A 564 31.43 -17.54 -6.50
N GLY A 565 31.11 -17.62 -5.21
CA GLY A 565 31.88 -16.99 -4.12
C GLY A 565 31.08 -16.00 -3.27
N GLY A 566 29.88 -15.61 -3.69
CA GLY A 566 29.01 -14.69 -2.95
C GLY A 566 28.25 -13.73 -3.89
N PRO A 567 27.34 -12.91 -3.35
CA PRO A 567 26.69 -11.86 -4.11
C PRO A 567 27.69 -10.73 -4.45
N GLU A 568 27.70 -10.29 -5.71
CA GLU A 568 28.48 -9.13 -6.18
C GLU A 568 27.54 -8.01 -6.65
N PRO A 569 27.96 -6.74 -6.59
CA PRO A 569 27.22 -5.64 -7.21
C PRO A 569 27.10 -5.83 -8.72
N ARG A 570 25.90 -5.61 -9.25
CA ARG A 570 25.60 -5.50 -10.69
C ARG A 570 26.30 -4.26 -11.26
N ALA A 571 26.40 -4.21 -12.58
CA ALA A 571 26.76 -2.96 -13.24
C ALA A 571 25.65 -1.92 -13.03
N LEU A 572 26.04 -0.68 -12.70
CA LEU A 572 25.11 0.45 -12.59
C LEU A 572 24.26 0.55 -13.87
N PRO A 573 22.92 0.49 -13.77
CA PRO A 573 22.07 0.56 -14.95
C PRO A 573 22.11 1.97 -15.56
N ALA A 574 21.97 2.04 -16.88
CA ALA A 574 21.82 3.32 -17.56
C ALA A 574 20.54 4.02 -17.09
N CYS A 575 20.59 5.34 -16.96
CA CYS A 575 19.43 6.12 -16.56
C CYS A 575 18.30 5.99 -17.59
N PRO A 576 17.02 5.93 -17.14
CA PRO A 576 15.89 5.81 -18.04
C PRO A 576 15.88 6.93 -19.09
N HIS A 577 16.16 6.59 -20.35
CA HIS A 577 16.11 7.55 -21.45
C HIS A 577 14.72 7.51 -22.10
N LEU A 578 13.89 8.50 -21.82
CA LEU A 578 12.58 8.62 -22.44
C LEU A 578 12.70 9.08 -23.89
N SER A 579 12.27 8.22 -24.82
CA SER A 579 12.13 8.59 -26.22
C SER A 579 10.79 9.30 -26.45
N TRP A 580 10.82 10.63 -26.44
CA TRP A 580 9.64 11.45 -26.65
C TRP A 580 9.00 11.19 -28.01
N ALA A 581 7.68 10.99 -28.03
CA ALA A 581 6.93 10.74 -29.23
C ALA A 581 6.89 12.01 -30.11
N LYS A 582 7.08 11.83 -31.42
CA LYS A 582 6.92 12.93 -32.37
C LYS A 582 5.44 13.35 -32.42
N PRO A 583 5.08 14.59 -32.07
CA PRO A 583 3.69 15.01 -32.05
C PRO A 583 3.11 15.08 -33.47
N GLN A 584 1.88 14.59 -33.63
CA GLN A 584 1.05 14.75 -34.81
C GLN A 584 -0.12 15.70 -34.47
N PRO A 585 0.09 17.03 -34.52
CA PRO A 585 -0.87 17.98 -34.00
C PRO A 585 -2.17 18.01 -34.79
N LEU A 586 -3.29 18.19 -34.09
CA LEU A 586 -4.62 18.30 -34.66
C LEU A 586 -5.22 19.67 -34.42
N ASN A 587 -5.80 20.24 -35.48
CA ASN A 587 -6.60 21.48 -35.44
C ASN A 587 -8.09 21.18 -35.15
N GLU A 588 -8.35 20.22 -34.29
CA GLU A 588 -9.69 19.81 -33.89
C GLU A 588 -9.93 20.11 -32.42
N THR A 589 -11.17 20.38 -32.03
CA THR A 589 -11.54 20.61 -30.65
C THR A 589 -11.60 19.30 -29.88
N ALA A 590 -10.92 19.25 -28.74
CA ALA A 590 -10.98 18.12 -27.83
C ALA A 590 -12.40 17.86 -27.30
N PRO A 591 -12.74 16.61 -26.94
CA PRO A 591 -14.03 16.29 -26.34
C PRO A 591 -14.22 17.00 -24.99
N SER A 592 -15.39 17.59 -24.75
CA SER A 592 -15.68 18.32 -23.50
C SER A 592 -15.75 17.43 -22.27
N ASN A 593 -16.33 16.23 -22.40
CA ASN A 593 -16.40 15.21 -21.35
C ASN A 593 -15.62 13.96 -21.78
N LEU A 594 -14.50 13.70 -21.10
CA LEU A 594 -13.69 12.50 -21.30
C LEU A 594 -14.33 11.27 -20.64
N TRP A 595 -14.97 11.47 -19.48
CA TRP A 595 -15.74 10.41 -18.85
C TRP A 595 -17.01 10.13 -19.65
N LYS A 596 -17.06 8.92 -20.20
CA LYS A 596 -18.26 8.24 -20.70
C LYS A 596 -18.12 6.77 -20.32
N HIS A 597 -19.25 6.06 -20.17
CA HIS A 597 -19.20 4.60 -20.14
C HIS A 597 -18.40 4.12 -21.36
N GLN A 598 -17.46 3.20 -21.15
CA GLN A 598 -16.58 2.72 -22.21
C GLN A 598 -17.44 2.17 -23.35
N LYS A 599 -17.50 2.91 -24.47
CA LYS A 599 -18.26 2.49 -25.65
C LYS A 599 -17.46 1.42 -26.36
N LEU A 600 -17.74 0.17 -26.02
CA LEU A 600 -17.38 -0.96 -26.86
C LEU A 600 -18.16 -0.84 -28.18
N LEU A 601 -17.63 -1.36 -29.29
CA LEU A 601 -18.27 -1.40 -30.62
C LEU A 601 -19.66 -2.10 -30.66
N SER A 602 -20.15 -2.57 -29.51
CA SER A 602 -21.55 -2.91 -29.25
C SER A 602 -22.47 -1.68 -29.30
N ILE A 603 -23.77 -1.89 -29.48
CA ILE A 603 -24.78 -0.83 -29.70
C ILE A 603 -24.78 0.20 -28.55
N ASP A 604 -25.08 1.47 -28.86
CA ASP A 604 -25.18 2.60 -27.93
C ASP A 604 -26.14 2.27 -26.76
N LEU A 605 -25.58 1.94 -25.59
CA LEU A 605 -26.32 1.49 -24.40
C LEU A 605 -27.36 2.52 -23.92
N ASP A 606 -27.14 3.81 -24.20
CA ASP A 606 -28.05 4.90 -23.85
C ASP A 606 -29.38 4.85 -24.62
N LYS A 607 -29.46 4.05 -25.71
CA LYS A 607 -30.66 3.89 -26.54
C LYS A 607 -31.42 2.59 -26.29
N VAL A 608 -30.92 1.71 -25.42
CA VAL A 608 -31.52 0.40 -25.19
C VAL A 608 -32.54 0.51 -24.05
N VAL A 609 -33.82 0.53 -24.43
CA VAL A 609 -34.96 0.44 -23.50
C VAL A 609 -34.87 -0.91 -22.78
N LEU A 610 -34.61 -0.87 -21.46
CA LEU A 610 -34.79 -2.05 -20.61
C LEU A 610 -36.22 -2.58 -20.85
N PRO A 611 -36.42 -3.88 -21.16
CA PRO A 611 -37.76 -4.41 -21.12
C PRO A 611 -38.31 -4.11 -19.73
N ASN A 612 -39.48 -3.44 -19.68
CA ASN A 612 -40.22 -3.14 -18.47
C ASN A 612 -40.63 -4.47 -17.82
N PHE A 613 -39.69 -5.15 -17.18
CA PHE A 613 -40.03 -6.09 -16.13
C PHE A 613 -40.64 -5.22 -15.05
N ARG A 614 -41.98 -5.31 -14.94
CA ARG A 614 -42.72 -4.78 -13.79
C ARG A 614 -41.85 -5.01 -12.57
N SER A 615 -41.53 -3.92 -11.89
CA SER A 615 -40.84 -3.94 -10.61
C SER A 615 -41.75 -4.57 -9.56
N ASN A 616 -42.01 -5.87 -9.67
CA ASN A 616 -42.19 -6.72 -8.52
C ASN A 616 -40.80 -6.83 -7.89
N ARG A 617 -40.34 -5.74 -7.25
CA ARG A 617 -39.51 -5.92 -6.07
C ARG A 617 -40.31 -6.90 -5.21
N PRO A 618 -39.80 -8.07 -4.83
CA PRO A 618 -40.25 -8.62 -3.58
C PRO A 618 -39.96 -7.49 -2.59
N GLN A 619 -41.01 -6.85 -2.06
CA GLN A 619 -40.82 -6.15 -0.81
C GLN A 619 -40.39 -7.25 0.16
N VAL A 620 -39.09 -7.38 0.36
CA VAL A 620 -38.61 -7.93 1.62
C VAL A 620 -39.07 -6.89 2.62
N ARG A 621 -40.28 -7.08 3.14
CA ARG A 621 -40.76 -6.33 4.30
C ARG A 621 -39.64 -6.43 5.32
N PRO A 622 -39.11 -5.31 5.85
CA PRO A 622 -38.43 -5.40 7.11
C PRO A 622 -39.45 -6.04 8.06
N LEU A 623 -39.11 -7.20 8.63
CA LEU A 623 -39.95 -7.81 9.65
C LEU A 623 -40.17 -6.74 10.71
N SER A 624 -41.42 -6.29 10.85
CA SER A 624 -41.84 -5.46 11.98
C SER A 624 -41.44 -6.19 13.27
N PRO A 625 -41.03 -5.48 14.33
CA PRO A 625 -40.71 -6.12 15.59
C PRO A 625 -41.96 -6.87 16.11
N GLY A 626 -42.00 -8.20 15.96
CA GLY A 626 -43.05 -9.04 16.52
C GLY A 626 -43.83 -9.98 15.59
N GLU A 627 -43.57 -10.06 14.27
CA GLU A 627 -44.21 -11.10 13.44
C GLU A 627 -43.38 -12.39 13.38
N SER A 628 -43.90 -13.46 13.99
CA SER A 628 -43.32 -14.80 14.08
C SER A 628 -43.48 -15.58 12.76
N GLY A 629 -42.36 -15.85 12.07
CA GLY A 629 -42.28 -16.80 10.96
C GLY A 629 -42.05 -18.23 11.45
N ALA A 630 -42.64 -19.21 10.76
CA ALA A 630 -42.86 -20.60 11.19
C ALA A 630 -41.62 -21.52 11.38
N TRP A 631 -40.47 -20.99 11.81
CA TRP A 631 -39.28 -21.80 12.12
C TRP A 631 -38.49 -21.21 13.30
N ASP A 632 -39.10 -21.18 14.49
CA ASP A 632 -38.39 -20.94 15.75
C ASP A 632 -38.01 -22.29 16.39
N ILE A 633 -36.70 -22.56 16.46
CA ILE A 633 -36.12 -23.55 17.38
C ILE A 633 -35.61 -22.77 18.60
N PRO A 634 -36.01 -23.10 19.84
CA PRO A 634 -35.60 -22.35 21.02
C PRO A 634 -34.15 -22.70 21.40
N GLY A 635 -33.30 -21.67 21.54
CA GLY A 635 -31.97 -21.81 22.14
C GLY A 635 -30.82 -21.53 21.18
N GLY A 636 -30.58 -20.26 20.87
CA GLY A 636 -29.38 -19.82 20.17
C GLY A 636 -29.05 -18.38 20.52
N ILE A 637 -27.97 -18.18 21.28
CA ILE A 637 -27.45 -16.86 21.66
C ILE A 637 -26.82 -16.21 20.42
N MET A 638 -27.34 -15.07 20.01
CA MET A 638 -26.79 -14.23 18.93
C MET A 638 -25.53 -13.47 19.41
N PRO A 639 -24.39 -13.51 18.70
CA PRO A 639 -23.33 -12.52 18.84
C PRO A 639 -23.67 -11.27 18.02
N GLY A 640 -23.60 -10.11 18.67
CA GLY A 640 -24.20 -8.86 18.23
C GLY A 640 -23.47 -8.05 17.16
N ARG A 641 -24.26 -7.13 16.61
CA ARG A 641 -23.86 -5.85 16.00
C ARG A 641 -23.12 -5.00 17.03
N TYR A 642 -21.98 -4.45 16.63
CA TYR A 642 -21.33 -3.24 17.17
C TYR A 642 -21.53 -2.18 16.07
N ASN A 643 -22.05 -0.96 16.21
CA ASN A 643 -22.30 -0.02 17.31
C ASN A 643 -23.31 1.02 16.78
N GLN A 644 -24.31 1.47 17.56
CA GLN A 644 -24.79 2.88 17.55
C GLN A 644 -25.85 3.26 18.60
N GLU A 645 -25.88 2.67 19.81
CA GLU A 645 -26.75 3.18 20.90
C GLU A 645 -26.05 3.09 22.26
N VAL A 646 -25.10 4.01 22.51
CA VAL A 646 -24.36 4.11 23.80
C VAL A 646 -24.88 5.28 24.66
N GLY A 647 -26.14 5.66 24.48
CA GLY A 647 -26.77 6.75 25.25
C GLY A 647 -27.72 6.29 26.37
N GLN A 648 -28.30 5.08 26.29
CA GLN A 648 -29.42 4.69 27.16
C GLN A 648 -29.20 3.41 27.99
N THR A 649 -28.13 2.65 27.76
CA THR A 649 -27.87 1.37 28.45
C THR A 649 -26.93 1.47 29.65
N ILE A 650 -26.23 2.58 29.81
CA ILE A 650 -25.31 2.86 30.93
C ILE A 650 -26.00 2.80 32.32
N PRO A 651 -27.25 3.28 32.53
CA PRO A 651 -27.87 3.25 33.85
C PRO A 651 -28.23 1.82 34.30
N VAL A 652 -28.59 0.93 33.37
CA VAL A 652 -29.11 -0.41 33.69
C VAL A 652 -28.00 -1.37 34.09
N PHE A 653 -26.85 -1.33 33.40
CA PHE A 653 -25.68 -2.14 33.76
C PHE A 653 -25.03 -1.66 35.06
N ALA A 654 -25.03 -0.35 35.32
CA ALA A 654 -24.59 0.19 36.62
C ALA A 654 -25.51 -0.26 37.77
N PHE A 655 -26.83 -0.31 37.55
CA PHE A 655 -27.80 -0.77 38.54
C PHE A 655 -27.66 -2.27 38.84
N LEU A 656 -27.49 -3.10 37.80
CA LEU A 656 -27.25 -4.53 37.95
C LEU A 656 -25.90 -4.82 38.65
N GLY A 657 -24.85 -4.07 38.32
CA GLY A 657 -23.56 -4.15 39.00
C GLY A 657 -23.68 -3.81 40.49
N ALA A 658 -24.39 -2.73 40.82
CA ALA A 658 -24.63 -2.33 42.21
C ALA A 658 -25.42 -3.38 43.01
N MET A 659 -26.42 -4.02 42.39
CA MET A 659 -27.21 -5.09 43.02
C MET A 659 -26.39 -6.36 43.30
N VAL A 660 -25.46 -6.72 42.40
CA VAL A 660 -24.56 -7.87 42.62
C VAL A 660 -23.58 -7.59 43.76
N VAL A 661 -23.05 -6.37 43.84
CA VAL A 661 -22.18 -5.95 44.95
C VAL A 661 -22.95 -5.95 46.28
N LEU A 662 -24.19 -5.44 46.30
CA LEU A 662 -25.07 -5.48 47.47
C LEU A 662 -25.38 -6.92 47.90
N ALA A 663 -25.69 -7.82 46.96
CA ALA A 663 -25.92 -9.23 47.25
C ALA A 663 -24.67 -9.90 47.83
N PHE A 664 -23.47 -9.56 47.33
CA PHE A 664 -22.21 -10.07 47.87
C PHE A 664 -21.98 -9.61 49.31
N PHE A 665 -22.25 -8.33 49.62
CA PHE A 665 -22.15 -7.81 50.99
C PHE A 665 -23.19 -8.42 51.93
N VAL A 666 -24.43 -8.63 51.49
CA VAL A 666 -25.47 -9.30 52.28
C VAL A 666 -25.09 -10.75 52.59
N VAL A 667 -24.51 -11.47 51.63
CA VAL A 667 -24.02 -12.85 51.83
C VAL A 667 -22.82 -12.90 52.79
N GLN A 668 -21.89 -11.94 52.70
CA GLN A 668 -20.76 -11.83 53.64
C GLN A 668 -21.23 -11.50 55.06
N ILE A 669 -22.18 -10.59 55.22
CA ILE A 669 -22.75 -10.23 56.53
C ILE A 669 -23.53 -11.40 57.14
N ASN A 670 -24.27 -12.17 56.32
CA ASN A 670 -24.99 -13.36 56.79
C ASN A 670 -24.05 -14.53 57.14
N LYS A 671 -22.90 -14.68 56.45
CA LYS A 671 -21.85 -15.64 56.84
C LYS A 671 -21.11 -15.22 58.11
N ALA A 672 -21.00 -13.92 58.40
CA ALA A 672 -20.40 -13.42 59.64
C ALA A 672 -21.29 -13.64 60.88
N LYS A 673 -22.62 -13.66 60.71
CA LYS A 673 -23.59 -13.90 61.80
C LYS A 673 -23.78 -15.37 62.19
N SER A 674 -23.36 -16.33 61.36
CA SER A 674 -23.66 -17.76 61.53
C SER A 674 -22.49 -18.65 61.99
N ARG A 675 -21.48 -18.10 62.67
CA ARG A 675 -20.42 -18.91 63.32
C ARG A 675 -20.70 -19.11 64.82
N PRO A 676 -21.01 -20.34 65.29
CA PRO A 676 -21.13 -20.62 66.72
C PRO A 676 -19.73 -20.66 67.40
N LYS A 677 -19.61 -20.03 68.57
CA LYS A 677 -18.40 -20.03 69.42
C LYS A 677 -18.00 -21.45 69.82
N ARG A 678 -16.77 -21.87 69.50
CA ARG A 678 -16.16 -23.11 70.04
C ARG A 678 -14.86 -22.82 70.81
N ARG A 679 -14.78 -23.43 71.99
CA ARG A 679 -13.80 -23.29 73.08
C ARG A 679 -12.38 -23.77 72.70
N LYS A 680 -11.35 -23.17 73.32
CA LYS A 680 -9.94 -23.63 73.31
C LYS A 680 -9.76 -24.94 74.08
N PRO A 681 -8.85 -25.83 73.61
CA PRO A 681 -7.76 -26.34 74.48
C PRO A 681 -6.43 -26.48 73.69
N ARG A 682 -5.26 -26.09 74.22
CA ARG A 682 -4.33 -26.67 75.23
C ARG A 682 -3.22 -27.52 74.59
N VAL A 683 -1.98 -27.14 74.91
CA VAL A 683 -0.68 -27.62 74.39
C VAL A 683 -0.27 -28.97 75.01
N LYS A 684 0.41 -29.85 74.24
CA LYS A 684 1.62 -30.62 74.67
C LYS A 684 2.30 -31.47 73.56
N ARG A 685 3.59 -31.14 73.36
CA ARG A 685 4.86 -31.87 73.06
C ARG A 685 4.99 -33.09 72.09
N PRO A 686 6.21 -33.29 71.51
CA PRO A 686 6.49 -34.12 70.33
C PRO A 686 7.20 -35.45 70.63
N GLN A 687 7.17 -36.40 69.68
CA GLN A 687 8.10 -37.54 69.63
C GLN A 687 8.51 -37.95 68.19
N LEU A 688 9.84 -38.08 68.08
CA LEU A 688 10.79 -38.73 67.15
C LEU A 688 10.39 -39.67 65.99
N MET A 689 11.09 -39.44 64.87
CA MET A 689 11.75 -40.34 63.87
C MET A 689 11.35 -41.83 63.73
N GLN A 690 11.09 -42.27 62.48
CA GLN A 690 11.88 -43.36 61.86
C GLN A 690 11.76 -43.48 60.32
N GLN A 691 12.94 -43.44 59.70
CA GLN A 691 13.51 -44.16 58.54
C GLN A 691 12.86 -44.29 57.14
N VAL A 692 13.78 -44.10 56.19
CA VAL A 692 13.79 -44.13 54.72
C VAL A 692 13.90 -45.55 54.15
N HIS A 693 13.27 -45.83 52.99
CA HIS A 693 13.79 -46.77 51.98
C HIS A 693 13.32 -46.42 50.53
N PRO A 694 14.10 -46.79 49.48
CA PRO A 694 14.08 -46.18 48.14
C PRO A 694 13.38 -47.05 47.06
N PRO A 695 13.32 -46.64 45.77
CA PRO A 695 12.29 -47.07 44.81
C PRO A 695 12.65 -48.34 44.01
N LYS A 696 11.63 -49.01 43.47
CA LYS A 696 11.73 -50.12 42.51
C LYS A 696 11.18 -49.72 41.14
N THR A 697 12.02 -49.79 40.11
CA THR A 697 11.69 -50.20 38.72
C THR A 697 11.48 -51.74 38.70
N PRO A 698 10.81 -52.42 37.72
CA PRO A 698 11.06 -52.29 36.27
C PRO A 698 9.91 -52.63 35.26
N SER A 699 10.22 -52.39 33.96
CA SER A 699 9.95 -53.18 32.72
C SER A 699 8.52 -53.68 32.40
N VAL A 700 8.03 -53.68 31.15
CA VAL A 700 8.63 -53.98 29.83
C VAL A 700 8.03 -53.08 28.76
#